data_AF-A0A0F6VZ97-F1
#
_entry.id   AF-A0A0F6VZ97-F1
#
_cell.length_a   1.000
_cell.length_b   1.000
_cell.length_c   1.000
_cell.angle_alpha   90.00
_cell.angle_beta   90.00
_cell.angle_gamma   90.00
#
_symmetry.space_group_name_H-M   'P 1'
#
loop_
_entity.id
_entity.type
_entity.pdbx_description
1 polymer ?
#
loop_
_entity_poly.entity_id
_entity_poly.type
_entity_poly.pdbx_seq_one_letter_code
_entity_poly.pdbx_strand_id
1 'polypeptide(L)'
;MSAGRIPLWSPDGQPLHADALLGRPSDGKFCEPTETYSDAFVWGPTQELIVFFNEETRLIEGVMAYQSYLGSMRGSVRIGDTTEEIVVRPRERVTIGGVELDEYSSRAEAASRPRSWLNRQNVTRIYGMVRQTFFGDDPLPAGYDCIAEQRCDVIYTATDETVPQDTFVDLSDSGVQLRFTPDGHLIFVYLQPVRKADFELFGELSFGERGSSVVAPRFASESVDGCDVDLAGSMTWAQFREGCVTAERTLQRANYDVAGQRDSVSVQFDGMTLDFLRPSENGVFEDGERPADSDRLHSLSFTRSLPAVVPQFVPRTLGDDYLVRLRAHLAASLSDDASESHPFANFVIPPEPTLANDPQRIGELLFTPMGGAPTSWVPTVLARVRAAYAALSDEERAQVDPDALTDTALIEPFVATVMSSFSFGQTDAPTSFRGFRTTDDERWVIAFGSFVQGDEPYRLVVQYSLNFGAVTAITIEHGGSGVDEVFGSVNQAVWPAVGGVAPTYYDVRIAVEQLAQVNPFALGGGGIEVGSPDRTLDTLEIALVLGEGAEGRIPLVVPGTSIEDRAGFLRQLRGERWEFVPAHEVFLLGKETLQVFHVLADGTIGRVEQRVFKGRPTLCTDPTRRAPLRIAFGDDVRRSVERWRRIVGDDTYQSCELVFNYSDDGSVLNSVASLTNRIQFTTIAGRATTVALWR
;
A
#
# COMPACT_ATOMS: atom_id res chain seq x y z
N MET A 1 -18.89 -23.36 -10.73
CA MET A 1 -19.10 -21.96 -10.32
C MET A 1 -19.27 -21.11 -11.57
N SER A 2 -20.22 -20.19 -11.71
CA SER A 2 -20.02 -19.15 -12.74
C SER A 2 -20.89 -17.90 -12.65
N ALA A 3 -20.30 -16.74 -12.92
CA ALA A 3 -21.01 -15.56 -13.42
C ALA A 3 -20.93 -15.56 -14.94
N GLY A 4 -22.02 -15.94 -15.61
CA GLY A 4 -22.05 -15.88 -17.08
C GLY A 4 -21.21 -16.92 -17.76
N ARG A 5 -21.05 -18.08 -17.12
CA ARG A 5 -20.12 -19.15 -17.48
C ARG A 5 -18.65 -18.83 -17.18
N ILE A 6 -18.30 -17.67 -16.61
CA ILE A 6 -16.97 -17.42 -16.03
C ILE A 6 -16.85 -18.21 -14.75
N PRO A 7 -16.02 -19.26 -14.67
CA PRO A 7 -15.77 -19.92 -13.40
C PRO A 7 -15.08 -18.97 -12.44
N LEU A 8 -15.67 -18.71 -11.26
CA LEU A 8 -15.00 -17.90 -10.23
C LEU A 8 -13.85 -18.67 -9.55
N TRP A 9 -13.84 -20.00 -9.70
CA TRP A 9 -12.81 -20.89 -9.19
C TRP A 9 -12.53 -21.98 -10.22
N SER A 10 -11.28 -22.42 -10.30
CA SER A 10 -10.91 -23.60 -11.08
C SER A 10 -11.58 -24.87 -10.52
N PRO A 11 -11.63 -25.98 -11.29
CA PRO A 11 -12.29 -27.21 -10.86
C PRO A 11 -11.75 -27.81 -9.54
N ASP A 12 -10.52 -27.49 -9.18
CA ASP A 12 -9.83 -27.85 -7.93
C ASP A 12 -10.05 -26.83 -6.79
N GLY A 13 -10.87 -25.81 -7.02
CA GLY A 13 -11.26 -24.82 -6.01
C GLY A 13 -10.25 -23.69 -5.79
N GLN A 14 -9.19 -23.60 -6.59
CA GLN A 14 -8.23 -22.50 -6.52
C GLN A 14 -8.78 -21.21 -7.17
N PRO A 15 -8.26 -20.03 -6.80
CA PRO A 15 -8.49 -18.79 -7.54
C PRO A 15 -8.13 -18.97 -9.02
N LEU A 16 -8.95 -18.41 -9.91
CA LEU A 16 -8.74 -18.59 -11.34
C LEU A 16 -7.77 -17.53 -11.88
N HIS A 17 -6.82 -17.91 -12.73
CA HIS A 17 -6.00 -16.95 -13.47
C HIS A 17 -6.77 -16.40 -14.68
N ALA A 18 -6.52 -15.13 -15.01
CA ALA A 18 -7.12 -14.41 -16.12
C ALA A 18 -6.87 -15.14 -17.46
N ASP A 19 -5.68 -15.73 -17.64
CA ASP A 19 -5.32 -16.48 -18.86
C ASP A 19 -6.10 -17.79 -19.01
N ALA A 20 -6.67 -18.31 -17.92
CA ALA A 20 -7.57 -19.45 -17.99
C ALA A 20 -8.91 -19.08 -18.65
N LEU A 21 -9.30 -17.80 -18.64
CA LEU A 21 -10.53 -17.31 -19.27
C LEU A 21 -10.42 -17.12 -20.78
N LEU A 22 -9.22 -16.81 -21.28
CA LEU A 22 -9.02 -16.49 -22.68
C LEU A 22 -8.78 -17.74 -23.53
N GLY A 23 -9.57 -17.91 -24.60
CA GLY A 23 -9.36 -18.99 -25.55
C GLY A 23 -10.49 -19.16 -26.55
N ARG A 24 -10.62 -20.37 -27.08
CA ARG A 24 -11.71 -20.67 -28.03
C ARG A 24 -12.97 -21.09 -27.26
N PRO A 25 -14.16 -20.73 -27.74
CA PRO A 25 -15.42 -21.24 -27.18
C PRO A 25 -15.52 -22.77 -27.15
N SER A 26 -14.84 -23.45 -28.08
CA SER A 26 -14.75 -24.92 -28.10
C SER A 26 -14.13 -25.51 -26.84
N ASP A 27 -13.32 -24.73 -26.14
CA ASP A 27 -12.56 -25.14 -24.96
C ASP A 27 -13.27 -24.71 -23.67
N GLY A 28 -14.51 -24.20 -23.78
CA GLY A 28 -15.27 -23.65 -22.67
C GLY A 28 -14.78 -22.27 -22.19
N LYS A 29 -13.89 -21.64 -22.95
CA LYS A 29 -13.29 -20.33 -22.66
C LYS A 29 -13.99 -19.19 -23.40
N PHE A 30 -13.74 -17.96 -22.98
CA PHE A 30 -14.29 -16.76 -23.61
C PHE A 30 -13.45 -16.36 -24.82
N CYS A 31 -14.12 -15.88 -25.86
CA CYS A 31 -13.47 -15.20 -26.98
C CYS A 31 -12.67 -13.98 -26.49
N GLU A 32 -11.80 -13.44 -27.37
CA GLU A 32 -11.07 -12.19 -27.13
C GLU A 32 -11.97 -11.14 -26.46
N PRO A 33 -11.50 -10.52 -25.37
CA PRO A 33 -12.26 -9.48 -24.69
C PRO A 33 -12.50 -8.31 -25.64
N THR A 34 -13.66 -7.63 -25.48
CA THR A 34 -13.98 -6.43 -26.26
C THR A 34 -12.98 -5.31 -25.97
N GLU A 35 -12.54 -5.21 -24.72
CA GLU A 35 -11.50 -4.27 -24.28
C GLU A 35 -10.56 -4.94 -23.28
N THR A 36 -9.30 -4.54 -23.28
CA THR A 36 -8.25 -5.03 -22.38
C THR A 36 -7.61 -3.82 -21.72
N TYR A 37 -7.60 -3.80 -20.39
CA TYR A 37 -6.83 -2.87 -19.56
C TYR A 37 -5.63 -3.61 -18.97
N SER A 38 -4.72 -2.90 -18.32
CA SER A 38 -3.53 -3.52 -17.73
C SER A 38 -3.89 -4.56 -16.66
N ASP A 39 -4.99 -4.34 -15.95
CA ASP A 39 -5.51 -5.14 -14.82
C ASP A 39 -6.92 -5.72 -15.07
N ALA A 40 -7.47 -5.61 -16.29
CA ALA A 40 -8.84 -6.05 -16.53
C ALA A 40 -9.15 -6.54 -17.96
N PHE A 41 -10.10 -7.47 -18.03
CA PHE A 41 -10.75 -7.91 -19.27
C PHE A 41 -12.22 -7.53 -19.28
N VAL A 42 -12.69 -7.00 -20.40
CA VAL A 42 -14.07 -6.55 -20.56
C VAL A 42 -14.75 -7.26 -21.72
N TRP A 43 -15.96 -7.78 -21.48
CA TRP A 43 -16.79 -8.42 -22.50
C TRP A 43 -18.13 -7.72 -22.69
N GLY A 44 -18.65 -7.87 -23.90
CA GLY A 44 -19.94 -7.36 -24.32
C GLY A 44 -19.86 -5.95 -24.93
N PRO A 45 -20.87 -5.55 -25.73
CA PRO A 45 -20.89 -4.29 -26.46
C PRO A 45 -21.03 -3.05 -25.56
N THR A 46 -21.35 -3.23 -24.27
CA THR A 46 -21.55 -2.14 -23.31
C THR A 46 -20.82 -2.40 -21.98
N GLN A 47 -19.68 -3.11 -22.04
CA GLN A 47 -18.89 -3.48 -20.85
C GLN A 47 -19.72 -4.27 -19.83
N GLU A 48 -20.39 -5.30 -20.31
CA GLU A 48 -21.41 -6.06 -19.57
C GLU A 48 -20.79 -6.89 -18.45
N LEU A 49 -19.56 -7.34 -18.66
CA LEU A 49 -18.81 -8.19 -17.75
C LEU A 49 -17.36 -7.71 -17.71
N ILE A 50 -16.89 -7.35 -16.52
CA ILE A 50 -15.52 -6.93 -16.27
C ILE A 50 -14.88 -7.94 -15.32
N VAL A 51 -13.73 -8.47 -15.69
CA VAL A 51 -12.90 -9.31 -14.83
C VAL A 51 -11.66 -8.52 -14.48
N PHE A 52 -11.48 -8.22 -13.20
CA PHE A 52 -10.29 -7.60 -12.65
C PHE A 52 -9.31 -8.69 -12.25
N PHE A 53 -8.03 -8.48 -12.51
CA PHE A 53 -6.96 -9.38 -12.13
C PHE A 53 -5.69 -8.62 -11.77
N ASN A 54 -4.89 -9.23 -10.92
CA ASN A 54 -3.57 -8.74 -10.56
C ASN A 54 -2.65 -8.75 -11.81
N GLU A 55 -2.01 -7.63 -12.12
CA GLU A 55 -1.20 -7.51 -13.35
C GLU A 55 0.00 -8.47 -13.37
N GLU A 56 0.57 -8.73 -12.19
CA GLU A 56 1.79 -9.53 -12.01
C GLU A 56 1.47 -11.02 -11.94
N THR A 57 0.56 -11.42 -11.05
CA THR A 57 0.23 -12.85 -10.84
C THR A 57 -0.83 -13.37 -11.81
N ARG A 58 -1.51 -12.47 -12.53
CA ARG A 58 -2.65 -12.77 -13.42
C ARG A 58 -3.84 -13.37 -12.69
N LEU A 59 -3.88 -13.36 -11.36
CA LEU A 59 -4.99 -13.92 -10.57
C LEU A 59 -6.22 -13.02 -10.65
N ILE A 60 -7.40 -13.60 -10.83
CA ILE A 60 -8.66 -12.84 -10.84
C ILE A 60 -8.97 -12.37 -9.42
N GLU A 61 -9.07 -11.05 -9.27
CA GLU A 61 -9.39 -10.37 -8.02
C GLU A 61 -10.88 -10.03 -7.92
N GLY A 62 -11.57 -9.89 -9.06
CA GLY A 62 -12.98 -9.56 -9.06
C GLY A 62 -13.67 -9.83 -10.39
N VAL A 63 -14.95 -10.14 -10.32
CA VAL A 63 -15.84 -10.25 -11.49
C VAL A 63 -17.04 -9.35 -11.27
N MET A 64 -17.21 -8.36 -12.15
CA MET A 64 -18.32 -7.43 -12.13
C MET A 64 -19.25 -7.67 -13.32
N ALA A 65 -20.53 -7.90 -13.05
CA ALA A 65 -21.57 -8.02 -14.06
C ALA A 65 -22.50 -6.80 -13.98
N TYR A 66 -22.50 -5.97 -15.02
CA TYR A 66 -23.28 -4.74 -15.11
C TYR A 66 -24.71 -4.96 -15.64
N GLN A 67 -25.53 -3.91 -15.60
CA GLN A 67 -26.94 -3.91 -15.99
C GLN A 67 -27.25 -4.49 -17.38
N SER A 68 -26.31 -4.43 -18.32
CA SER A 68 -26.49 -4.94 -19.69
C SER A 68 -26.27 -6.45 -19.81
N TYR A 69 -25.75 -7.09 -18.77
CA TYR A 69 -25.53 -8.52 -18.74
C TYR A 69 -26.85 -9.30 -18.56
N LEU A 70 -27.13 -10.22 -19.48
CA LEU A 70 -28.40 -10.96 -19.57
C LEU A 70 -28.46 -12.26 -18.74
N GLY A 71 -27.43 -12.56 -17.94
CA GLY A 71 -27.41 -13.79 -17.14
C GLY A 71 -28.04 -13.64 -15.75
N SER A 72 -28.24 -14.78 -15.07
CA SER A 72 -28.87 -14.83 -13.74
C SER A 72 -28.03 -15.64 -12.76
N MET A 73 -27.94 -15.19 -11.51
CA MET A 73 -27.58 -16.06 -10.39
C MET A 73 -28.83 -16.79 -9.90
N ARG A 74 -28.80 -18.11 -9.94
CA ARG A 74 -29.91 -18.97 -9.54
C ARG A 74 -29.39 -20.04 -8.60
N GLY A 75 -30.10 -20.25 -7.50
CA GLY A 75 -29.75 -21.26 -6.52
C GLY A 75 -30.92 -21.58 -5.61
N SER A 76 -30.64 -22.41 -4.61
CA SER A 76 -31.59 -22.74 -3.56
C SER A 76 -30.95 -22.52 -2.19
N VAL A 77 -31.75 -22.09 -1.24
CA VAL A 77 -31.39 -22.04 0.17
C VAL A 77 -32.24 -23.04 0.94
N ARG A 78 -31.60 -23.80 1.82
CA ARG A 78 -32.26 -24.62 2.82
C ARG A 78 -32.09 -23.98 4.20
N ILE A 79 -33.21 -23.67 4.85
CA ILE A 79 -33.24 -23.14 6.22
C ILE A 79 -34.05 -24.12 7.07
N GLY A 80 -33.38 -24.84 7.97
CA GLY A 80 -33.98 -26.00 8.64
C GLY A 80 -34.40 -27.08 7.63
N ASP A 81 -35.70 -27.34 7.53
CA ASP A 81 -36.29 -28.35 6.63
C ASP A 81 -36.94 -27.76 5.37
N THR A 82 -36.94 -26.44 5.21
CA THR A 82 -37.54 -25.77 4.05
C THR A 82 -36.47 -25.44 3.01
N THR A 83 -36.74 -25.76 1.75
CA THR A 83 -35.90 -25.36 0.61
C THR A 83 -36.65 -24.35 -0.26
N GLU A 84 -36.02 -23.21 -0.53
CA GLU A 84 -36.57 -22.13 -1.35
C GLU A 84 -35.63 -21.86 -2.54
N GLU A 85 -36.19 -21.66 -3.72
CA GLU A 85 -35.44 -21.20 -4.89
C GLU A 85 -35.27 -19.68 -4.84
N ILE A 86 -34.07 -19.19 -5.14
CA ILE A 86 -33.77 -17.77 -5.25
C ILE A 86 -33.19 -17.47 -6.62
N VAL A 87 -33.73 -16.44 -7.26
CA VAL A 87 -33.28 -15.94 -8.56
C VAL A 87 -32.93 -14.47 -8.44
N VAL A 88 -31.70 -14.14 -8.83
CA VAL A 88 -31.14 -12.79 -8.82
C VAL A 88 -30.67 -12.48 -10.24
N ARG A 89 -31.27 -11.47 -10.89
CA ARG A 89 -30.86 -11.02 -12.23
C ARG A 89 -30.68 -9.50 -12.24
N PRO A 90 -29.63 -8.96 -12.90
CA PRO A 90 -29.56 -7.54 -13.17
C PRO A 90 -30.80 -7.06 -13.92
N ARG A 91 -31.27 -5.84 -13.61
CA ARG A 91 -32.51 -5.22 -14.11
C ARG A 91 -33.83 -5.90 -13.75
N GLU A 92 -33.81 -7.00 -13.02
CA GLU A 92 -35.01 -7.62 -12.47
C GLU A 92 -35.02 -7.47 -10.96
N ARG A 93 -36.19 -7.66 -10.37
CA ARG A 93 -36.36 -7.78 -8.93
C ARG A 93 -35.99 -9.19 -8.50
N VAL A 94 -35.44 -9.29 -7.29
CA VAL A 94 -35.10 -10.60 -6.71
C VAL A 94 -36.37 -11.39 -6.47
N THR A 95 -36.33 -12.68 -6.78
CA THR A 95 -37.43 -13.60 -6.52
C THR A 95 -36.99 -14.65 -5.51
N ILE A 96 -37.76 -14.84 -4.43
CA ILE A 96 -37.54 -15.92 -3.45
C ILE A 96 -38.81 -16.76 -3.35
N GLY A 97 -38.70 -18.07 -3.58
CA GLY A 97 -39.85 -18.99 -3.55
C GLY A 97 -40.94 -18.62 -4.56
N GLY A 98 -40.59 -17.97 -5.67
CA GLY A 98 -41.52 -17.45 -6.67
C GLY A 98 -42.18 -16.11 -6.31
N VAL A 99 -41.84 -15.50 -5.17
CA VAL A 99 -42.32 -14.17 -4.76
C VAL A 99 -41.31 -13.11 -5.15
N GLU A 100 -41.76 -12.13 -5.93
CA GLU A 100 -40.98 -10.95 -6.29
C GLU A 100 -40.90 -9.99 -5.10
N LEU A 101 -39.67 -9.55 -4.78
CA LEU A 101 -39.37 -8.57 -3.75
C LEU A 101 -39.40 -7.16 -4.36
N ASP A 102 -40.37 -6.34 -3.94
CA ASP A 102 -40.70 -5.06 -4.60
C ASP A 102 -41.03 -3.90 -3.66
N GLU A 103 -41.11 -4.14 -2.35
CA GLU A 103 -41.53 -3.11 -1.39
C GLU A 103 -40.32 -2.37 -0.79
N TYR A 104 -40.17 -1.09 -1.16
CA TYR A 104 -39.27 -0.15 -0.49
C TYR A 104 -39.87 1.25 -0.35
N SER A 105 -39.79 1.80 0.87
CA SER A 105 -40.26 3.15 1.22
C SER A 105 -39.21 3.92 2.02
N SER A 106 -38.73 3.35 3.13
CA SER A 106 -37.65 3.88 3.99
C SER A 106 -36.90 2.75 4.71
N ARG A 107 -35.67 3.00 5.20
CA ARG A 107 -34.83 1.99 5.90
C ARG A 107 -35.58 1.33 7.07
N ALA A 108 -36.18 2.15 7.93
CA ALA A 108 -36.85 1.69 9.15
C ALA A 108 -38.11 0.85 8.87
N GLU A 109 -38.84 1.17 7.80
CA GLU A 109 -40.04 0.43 7.42
C GLU A 109 -39.68 -0.88 6.70
N ALA A 110 -38.74 -0.81 5.76
CA ALA A 110 -38.33 -1.92 4.90
C ALA A 110 -37.81 -3.14 5.67
N ALA A 111 -37.07 -2.92 6.76
CA ALA A 111 -36.53 -4.00 7.60
C ALA A 111 -37.60 -4.94 8.18
N SER A 112 -38.85 -4.46 8.31
CA SER A 112 -39.98 -5.21 8.87
C SER A 112 -40.97 -5.74 7.82
N ARG A 113 -40.84 -5.33 6.55
CA ARG A 113 -41.78 -5.67 5.48
C ARG A 113 -41.40 -7.00 4.82
N PRO A 114 -42.27 -8.02 4.79
CA PRO A 114 -41.92 -9.35 4.29
C PRO A 114 -41.52 -9.40 2.80
N ARG A 115 -42.05 -8.48 1.98
CA ARG A 115 -41.73 -8.36 0.55
C ARG A 115 -40.57 -7.42 0.25
N SER A 116 -40.00 -6.78 1.27
CA SER A 116 -38.83 -5.95 1.06
C SER A 116 -37.59 -6.81 0.92
N TRP A 117 -36.77 -6.52 -0.08
CA TRP A 117 -35.47 -7.17 -0.23
C TRP A 117 -34.50 -6.80 0.91
N LEU A 118 -34.72 -5.65 1.58
CA LEU A 118 -34.00 -5.21 2.78
C LEU A 118 -34.45 -5.88 4.08
N ASN A 119 -35.49 -6.70 4.01
CA ASN A 119 -35.89 -7.52 5.14
C ASN A 119 -34.74 -8.45 5.52
N ARG A 120 -34.38 -8.49 6.82
CA ARG A 120 -33.24 -9.28 7.30
C ARG A 120 -33.33 -10.76 6.92
N GLN A 121 -34.55 -11.32 6.90
CA GLN A 121 -34.76 -12.70 6.49
C GLN A 121 -34.50 -12.90 4.99
N ASN A 122 -34.87 -11.93 4.15
CA ASN A 122 -34.62 -12.01 2.72
C ASN A 122 -33.14 -11.83 2.38
N VAL A 123 -32.44 -10.92 3.06
CA VAL A 123 -30.97 -10.81 2.97
C VAL A 123 -30.31 -12.12 3.40
N THR A 124 -30.75 -12.71 4.52
CA THR A 124 -30.22 -14.00 5.01
C THR A 124 -30.52 -15.15 4.06
N ARG A 125 -31.69 -15.17 3.41
CA ARG A 125 -32.02 -16.16 2.36
C ARG A 125 -31.09 -16.02 1.15
N ILE A 126 -30.86 -14.79 0.67
CA ILE A 126 -29.94 -14.52 -0.44
C ILE A 126 -28.53 -14.98 -0.06
N TYR A 127 -28.05 -14.63 1.14
CA TYR A 127 -26.80 -15.13 1.71
C TYR A 127 -26.74 -16.66 1.72
N GLY A 128 -27.76 -17.32 2.27
CA GLY A 128 -27.81 -18.77 2.36
C GLY A 128 -27.85 -19.45 0.99
N MET A 129 -28.54 -18.87 0.01
CA MET A 129 -28.49 -19.37 -1.37
C MET A 129 -27.09 -19.28 -1.91
N VAL A 130 -26.42 -18.14 -1.70
CA VAL A 130 -25.03 -17.95 -2.11
C VAL A 130 -24.17 -19.03 -1.47
N ARG A 131 -24.15 -19.14 -0.13
CA ARG A 131 -23.36 -20.13 0.62
C ARG A 131 -23.64 -21.59 0.21
N GLN A 132 -24.89 -21.99 0.16
CA GLN A 132 -25.22 -23.40 -0.08
C GLN A 132 -25.08 -23.77 -1.55
N THR A 133 -25.55 -22.92 -2.47
CA THR A 133 -25.50 -23.23 -3.91
C THR A 133 -24.10 -23.10 -4.46
N PHE A 134 -23.37 -22.05 -4.04
CA PHE A 134 -22.07 -21.72 -4.63
C PHE A 134 -20.89 -22.21 -3.78
N PHE A 135 -21.04 -22.27 -2.45
CA PHE A 135 -19.94 -22.62 -1.56
C PHE A 135 -20.08 -24.05 -1.01
N GLY A 136 -21.21 -24.72 -1.27
CA GLY A 136 -21.48 -26.09 -0.81
C GLY A 136 -21.60 -26.19 0.71
N ASP A 137 -21.90 -25.08 1.38
CA ASP A 137 -22.06 -25.06 2.82
C ASP A 137 -23.30 -25.84 3.27
N ASP A 138 -23.26 -26.26 4.54
CA ASP A 138 -24.39 -26.90 5.19
C ASP A 138 -25.63 -25.98 5.27
N PRO A 139 -26.84 -26.55 5.44
CA PRO A 139 -28.06 -25.78 5.63
C PRO A 139 -27.93 -24.78 6.78
N LEU A 140 -28.47 -23.57 6.58
CA LEU A 140 -28.47 -22.57 7.64
C LEU A 140 -29.39 -23.01 8.80
N PRO A 141 -29.00 -22.77 10.07
CA PRO A 141 -29.86 -22.99 11.20
C PRO A 141 -31.18 -22.22 11.10
N ALA A 142 -32.26 -22.77 11.66
CA ALA A 142 -33.52 -22.05 11.75
C ALA A 142 -33.33 -20.77 12.59
N GLY A 143 -33.74 -19.62 12.05
CA GLY A 143 -33.62 -18.32 12.74
C GLY A 143 -32.24 -17.67 12.64
N TYR A 144 -31.32 -18.21 11.85
CA TYR A 144 -30.06 -17.54 11.52
C TYR A 144 -30.32 -16.14 10.93
N ASP A 145 -29.53 -15.15 11.35
CA ASP A 145 -29.59 -13.77 10.85
C ASP A 145 -28.16 -13.34 10.50
N CYS A 146 -27.84 -13.34 9.20
CA CYS A 146 -26.48 -13.04 8.75
C CYS A 146 -26.06 -11.58 9.03
N ILE A 147 -27.02 -10.66 9.23
CA ILE A 147 -26.73 -9.27 9.57
C ILE A 147 -26.39 -9.16 11.07
N ALA A 148 -27.12 -9.88 11.93
CA ALA A 148 -26.81 -9.91 13.37
C ALA A 148 -25.43 -10.52 13.66
N GLU A 149 -25.07 -11.56 12.92
CA GLU A 149 -23.74 -12.21 12.95
C GLU A 149 -22.66 -11.42 12.17
N GLN A 150 -23.02 -10.26 11.60
CA GLN A 150 -22.18 -9.39 10.75
C GLN A 150 -21.45 -10.14 9.61
N ARG A 151 -22.07 -11.18 9.07
CA ARG A 151 -21.65 -11.86 7.82
C ARG A 151 -22.18 -11.16 6.57
N CYS A 152 -23.23 -10.37 6.75
CA CYS A 152 -23.85 -9.52 5.76
C CYS A 152 -23.86 -8.08 6.25
N ASP A 153 -23.53 -7.14 5.39
CA ASP A 153 -23.73 -5.71 5.62
C ASP A 153 -24.68 -5.12 4.58
N VAL A 154 -25.41 -4.08 4.97
CA VAL A 154 -26.30 -3.33 4.10
C VAL A 154 -25.84 -1.88 4.09
N ILE A 155 -25.15 -1.50 3.03
CA ILE A 155 -24.50 -0.20 2.89
C ILE A 155 -25.38 0.71 2.03
N TYR A 156 -25.68 1.90 2.53
CA TYR A 156 -26.56 2.86 1.83
C TYR A 156 -25.70 3.93 1.15
N THR A 157 -26.06 4.33 -0.07
CA THR A 157 -25.27 5.37 -0.80
C THR A 157 -25.52 6.78 -0.31
N ALA A 158 -26.64 7.04 0.36
CA ALA A 158 -27.02 8.35 0.86
C ALA A 158 -27.35 8.30 2.35
N THR A 159 -27.34 9.47 2.95
CA THR A 159 -27.42 9.66 4.40
C THR A 159 -28.84 9.83 4.92
N ASP A 160 -29.80 10.10 4.02
CA ASP A 160 -31.20 10.30 4.38
C ASP A 160 -31.96 8.95 4.34
N GLU A 161 -32.23 8.41 5.52
CA GLU A 161 -32.90 7.12 5.69
C GLU A 161 -34.41 7.15 5.40
N THR A 162 -34.98 8.34 5.22
CA THR A 162 -36.42 8.56 4.99
C THR A 162 -36.82 8.50 3.52
N VAL A 163 -35.84 8.46 2.62
CA VAL A 163 -36.06 8.51 1.17
C VAL A 163 -35.52 7.22 0.52
N PRO A 164 -36.19 6.69 -0.51
CA PRO A 164 -35.63 5.60 -1.30
C PRO A 164 -34.27 5.97 -1.91
N GLN A 165 -33.28 5.08 -1.78
CA GLN A 165 -31.90 5.29 -2.20
C GLN A 165 -31.24 4.01 -2.72
N ASP A 166 -30.17 4.18 -3.52
CA ASP A 166 -29.31 3.07 -3.91
C ASP A 166 -28.72 2.42 -2.66
N THR A 167 -28.66 1.10 -2.68
CA THR A 167 -28.25 0.34 -1.50
C THR A 167 -27.48 -0.90 -1.94
N PHE A 168 -26.41 -1.22 -1.23
CA PHE A 168 -25.60 -2.41 -1.41
C PHE A 168 -25.94 -3.42 -0.33
N VAL A 169 -25.99 -4.68 -0.73
CA VAL A 169 -25.86 -5.81 0.19
C VAL A 169 -24.47 -6.38 -0.04
N ASP A 170 -23.62 -6.26 0.97
CA ASP A 170 -22.31 -6.90 1.00
C ASP A 170 -22.41 -8.21 1.77
N LEU A 171 -22.11 -9.32 1.12
CA LEU A 171 -22.01 -10.64 1.74
C LEU A 171 -20.53 -10.89 2.02
N SER A 172 -20.03 -10.27 3.09
CA SER A 172 -18.60 -10.04 3.31
C SER A 172 -17.76 -11.33 3.34
N ASP A 173 -18.29 -12.43 3.87
CA ASP A 173 -17.55 -13.71 3.91
C ASP A 173 -17.54 -14.50 2.60
N SER A 174 -18.30 -14.01 1.62
CA SER A 174 -18.53 -14.65 0.33
C SER A 174 -18.02 -13.79 -0.82
N GLY A 175 -17.55 -12.57 -0.53
CA GLY A 175 -17.08 -11.62 -1.53
C GLY A 175 -18.17 -11.18 -2.49
N VAL A 176 -19.45 -11.31 -2.14
CA VAL A 176 -20.56 -11.02 -3.05
C VAL A 176 -21.19 -9.69 -2.68
N GLN A 177 -21.12 -8.72 -3.59
CA GLN A 177 -21.80 -7.45 -3.46
C GLN A 177 -22.94 -7.35 -4.47
N LEU A 178 -24.11 -6.97 -3.98
CA LEU A 178 -25.32 -6.77 -4.76
C LEU A 178 -25.75 -5.31 -4.62
N ARG A 179 -25.72 -4.54 -5.70
CA ARG A 179 -26.23 -3.16 -5.66
C ARG A 179 -27.66 -3.13 -6.18
N PHE A 180 -28.56 -2.49 -5.44
CA PHE A 180 -29.95 -2.30 -5.79
C PHE A 180 -30.26 -0.82 -6.04
N THR A 181 -31.12 -0.55 -7.02
CA THR A 181 -31.81 0.73 -7.17
C THR A 181 -32.84 0.92 -6.05
N PRO A 182 -33.36 2.14 -5.84
CA PRO A 182 -34.38 2.40 -4.83
C PRO A 182 -35.68 1.61 -5.08
N ASP A 183 -36.01 1.29 -6.32
CA ASP A 183 -37.22 0.54 -6.69
C ASP A 183 -37.03 -0.98 -6.70
N GLY A 184 -35.90 -1.47 -6.18
CA GLY A 184 -35.62 -2.88 -5.91
C GLY A 184 -35.04 -3.66 -7.09
N HIS A 185 -34.60 -2.99 -8.16
CA HIS A 185 -33.90 -3.64 -9.26
C HIS A 185 -32.42 -3.80 -8.95
N LEU A 186 -31.86 -4.96 -9.25
CA LEU A 186 -30.42 -5.18 -9.13
C LEU A 186 -29.67 -4.44 -10.25
N ILE A 187 -28.74 -3.56 -9.90
CA ILE A 187 -27.90 -2.78 -10.81
C ILE A 187 -26.69 -3.58 -11.27
N PHE A 188 -25.97 -4.18 -10.33
CA PHE A 188 -24.80 -5.01 -10.63
C PHE A 188 -24.61 -6.08 -9.57
N VAL A 189 -23.87 -7.11 -9.98
CA VAL A 189 -23.31 -8.13 -9.08
C VAL A 189 -21.81 -8.02 -9.17
N TYR A 190 -21.15 -7.87 -8.03
CA TYR A 190 -19.70 -7.95 -7.94
C TYR A 190 -19.33 -9.14 -7.08
N LEU A 191 -18.37 -9.92 -7.58
CA LEU A 191 -17.94 -11.18 -6.98
C LEU A 191 -16.44 -11.11 -6.81
N GLN A 192 -16.01 -11.08 -5.56
CA GLN A 192 -14.63 -11.25 -5.14
C GLN A 192 -14.43 -12.75 -4.91
N PRO A 193 -13.54 -13.41 -5.66
CA PRO A 193 -13.25 -14.82 -5.45
C PRO A 193 -12.62 -15.11 -4.07
N VAL A 194 -12.05 -14.08 -3.44
CA VAL A 194 -11.41 -14.10 -2.12
C VAL A 194 -12.48 -14.01 -1.02
N ARG A 195 -12.43 -14.92 -0.06
CA ARG A 195 -13.46 -15.13 0.99
C ARG A 195 -12.86 -14.85 2.35
N LYS A 196 -13.58 -14.17 3.27
CA LYS A 196 -13.17 -14.08 4.69
C LYS A 196 -13.09 -15.46 5.33
N ALA A 197 -11.95 -15.79 5.91
CA ALA A 197 -11.73 -16.87 6.85
C ALA A 197 -12.40 -16.56 8.19
N ASP A 198 -12.70 -17.60 8.97
CA ASP A 198 -13.41 -17.41 10.24
C ASP A 198 -12.63 -16.54 11.22
N PHE A 199 -11.30 -16.57 11.20
CA PHE A 199 -10.52 -15.73 12.10
C PHE A 199 -10.59 -14.23 11.77
N GLU A 200 -10.99 -13.86 10.54
CA GLU A 200 -10.97 -12.47 10.04
C GLU A 200 -12.22 -11.66 10.40
N LEU A 201 -13.23 -12.31 10.95
CA LEU A 201 -14.55 -11.70 11.12
C LEU A 201 -14.62 -10.67 12.21
N PHE A 202 -13.80 -10.85 13.24
CA PHE A 202 -13.71 -9.98 14.41
C PHE A 202 -12.38 -10.23 15.09
N GLY A 203 -11.78 -9.15 15.58
CA GLY A 203 -10.59 -9.26 16.38
C GLY A 203 -10.20 -7.95 17.02
N GLU A 204 -9.11 -8.04 17.77
CA GLU A 204 -8.41 -6.88 18.30
C GLU A 204 -6.99 -6.90 17.75
N LEU A 205 -6.54 -5.73 17.29
CA LEU A 205 -5.15 -5.53 16.93
C LEU A 205 -4.50 -4.67 18.01
N SER A 206 -3.45 -5.18 18.64
CA SER A 206 -2.69 -4.46 19.66
C SER A 206 -1.22 -4.32 19.24
N PHE A 207 -0.53 -3.33 19.80
CA PHE A 207 0.88 -3.03 19.52
C PHE A 207 1.77 -3.19 20.77
N GLY A 208 1.21 -3.76 21.83
CA GLY A 208 1.78 -3.75 23.17
C GLY A 208 1.42 -2.50 23.98
N GLU A 209 2.05 -2.37 25.15
CA GLU A 209 1.82 -1.26 26.08
C GLU A 209 2.75 -0.08 25.79
N ARG A 210 2.26 1.14 26.00
CA ARG A 210 3.07 2.35 25.87
C ARG A 210 4.24 2.30 26.86
N GLY A 211 5.47 2.43 26.35
CA GLY A 211 6.69 2.32 27.16
C GLY A 211 7.28 0.91 27.22
N SER A 212 6.67 -0.07 26.55
CA SER A 212 7.27 -1.38 26.28
C SER A 212 8.64 -1.23 25.59
N SER A 213 9.55 -2.16 25.84
CA SER A 213 10.83 -2.22 25.14
C SER A 213 10.72 -2.72 23.71
N VAL A 214 9.56 -3.23 23.28
CA VAL A 214 9.31 -3.76 21.92
C VAL A 214 7.93 -3.29 21.44
N VAL A 215 7.78 -3.03 20.14
CA VAL A 215 6.46 -2.98 19.51
C VAL A 215 6.03 -4.44 19.36
N ALA A 216 4.89 -4.81 19.92
CA ALA A 216 4.38 -6.18 19.82
C ALA A 216 3.07 -6.18 19.01
N PRO A 217 3.13 -6.01 17.67
CA PRO A 217 1.94 -6.14 16.83
C PRO A 217 1.35 -7.53 16.98
N ARG A 218 0.09 -7.56 17.37
CA ARG A 218 -0.63 -8.78 17.66
C ARG A 218 -2.06 -8.64 17.16
N PHE A 219 -2.53 -9.63 16.41
CA PHE A 219 -3.93 -9.76 16.07
C PHE A 219 -4.53 -10.96 16.82
N ALA A 220 -5.55 -10.72 17.64
CA ALA A 220 -6.31 -11.77 18.30
C ALA A 220 -7.69 -11.88 17.67
N SER A 221 -8.05 -13.07 17.16
CA SER A 221 -9.40 -13.30 16.64
C SER A 221 -10.38 -13.49 17.79
N GLU A 222 -11.54 -12.83 17.71
CA GLU A 222 -12.67 -13.08 18.60
C GLU A 222 -13.55 -14.24 18.10
N SER A 223 -13.37 -14.67 16.84
CA SER A 223 -14.20 -15.68 16.19
C SER A 223 -13.59 -17.07 16.19
N VAL A 224 -12.28 -17.17 16.42
CA VAL A 224 -11.55 -18.45 16.51
C VAL A 224 -10.77 -18.47 17.81
N ASP A 225 -11.24 -19.27 18.76
CA ASP A 225 -10.60 -19.43 20.08
C ASP A 225 -9.14 -19.85 19.93
N GLY A 226 -8.22 -19.06 20.49
CA GLY A 226 -6.79 -19.32 20.46
C GLY A 226 -6.07 -18.87 19.19
N CYS A 227 -6.77 -18.28 18.21
CA CYS A 227 -6.12 -17.64 17.08
C CYS A 227 -5.51 -16.30 17.49
N ASP A 228 -4.19 -16.30 17.60
CA ASP A 228 -3.42 -15.18 18.10
C ASP A 228 -2.14 -15.00 17.28
N VAL A 229 -2.17 -14.08 16.32
CA VAL A 229 -1.06 -13.80 15.41
C VAL A 229 -0.15 -12.78 16.06
N ASP A 230 0.96 -13.25 16.65
CA ASP A 230 1.97 -12.43 17.30
C ASP A 230 3.22 -12.28 16.42
N LEU A 231 3.48 -11.05 15.97
CA LEU A 231 4.64 -10.74 15.15
C LEU A 231 5.95 -10.75 15.95
N ALA A 232 5.93 -10.35 17.22
CA ALA A 232 7.11 -10.35 18.08
C ALA A 232 7.53 -11.77 18.46
N GLY A 233 6.57 -12.68 18.60
CA GLY A 233 6.78 -14.08 18.96
C GLY A 233 7.48 -14.94 17.89
N SER A 234 7.75 -14.40 16.69
CA SER A 234 8.29 -15.15 15.54
C SER A 234 7.45 -16.38 15.18
N MET A 235 6.12 -16.22 15.21
CA MET A 235 5.15 -17.29 14.90
C MET A 235 5.53 -18.00 13.59
N THR A 236 5.57 -19.34 13.59
CA THR A 236 5.77 -20.09 12.36
C THR A 236 4.46 -20.30 11.59
N TRP A 237 4.57 -20.62 10.30
CA TRP A 237 3.41 -20.98 9.50
C TRP A 237 2.62 -22.15 10.09
N ALA A 238 3.31 -23.18 10.62
CA ALA A 238 2.65 -24.29 11.29
C ALA A 238 1.80 -23.82 12.49
N GLN A 239 2.36 -22.94 13.32
CA GLN A 239 1.65 -22.39 14.48
C GLN A 239 0.43 -21.56 14.06
N PHE A 240 0.56 -20.73 13.02
CA PHE A 240 -0.58 -19.99 12.47
C PHE A 240 -1.68 -20.94 11.97
N ARG A 241 -1.33 -21.97 11.19
CA ARG A 241 -2.32 -22.94 10.70
C ARG A 241 -3.02 -23.66 11.87
N GLU A 242 -2.26 -24.16 12.83
CA GLU A 242 -2.85 -24.88 13.96
C GLU A 242 -3.75 -24.00 14.84
N GLY A 243 -3.41 -22.72 15.00
CA GLY A 243 -4.16 -21.79 15.86
C GLY A 243 -5.33 -21.07 15.17
N CYS A 244 -5.19 -20.71 13.89
CA CYS A 244 -6.14 -19.83 13.19
C CYS A 244 -6.92 -20.51 12.07
N VAL A 245 -6.44 -21.65 11.55
CA VAL A 245 -7.08 -22.34 10.42
C VAL A 245 -7.97 -23.46 10.94
N THR A 246 -9.28 -23.16 11.04
CA THR A 246 -10.30 -24.12 11.47
C THR A 246 -10.66 -25.17 10.40
N ALA A 247 -10.34 -24.91 9.13
CA ALA A 247 -10.60 -25.81 8.02
C ALA A 247 -9.61 -25.58 6.87
N GLU A 248 -9.16 -26.65 6.21
CA GLU A 248 -8.20 -26.60 5.09
C GLU A 248 -8.64 -25.67 3.95
N ARG A 249 -9.96 -25.56 3.76
CA ARG A 249 -10.57 -24.64 2.78
C ARG A 249 -10.17 -23.17 3.01
N THR A 250 -9.78 -22.77 4.21
CA THR A 250 -9.25 -21.43 4.50
C THR A 250 -7.94 -21.18 3.75
N LEU A 251 -7.02 -22.15 3.77
CA LEU A 251 -5.73 -22.05 3.09
C LEU A 251 -5.85 -22.12 1.57
N GLN A 252 -6.88 -22.81 1.07
CA GLN A 252 -7.20 -22.83 -0.36
C GLN A 252 -7.72 -21.47 -0.88
N ARG A 253 -8.12 -20.55 0.02
CA ARG A 253 -8.65 -19.23 -0.32
C ARG A 253 -7.62 -18.12 -0.23
N ALA A 254 -6.55 -18.35 0.53
CA ALA A 254 -5.47 -17.38 0.64
C ALA A 254 -4.76 -17.23 -0.71
N ASN A 255 -4.41 -15.99 -1.06
CA ASN A 255 -3.45 -15.77 -2.13
C ASN A 255 -2.04 -15.96 -1.58
N TYR A 256 -1.17 -16.57 -2.39
CA TYR A 256 0.23 -16.78 -2.05
C TYR A 256 1.04 -16.02 -3.09
N ASP A 257 1.76 -15.00 -2.63
CA ASP A 257 2.60 -14.19 -3.48
C ASP A 257 4.03 -14.23 -2.95
N VAL A 258 4.93 -14.73 -3.79
CA VAL A 258 6.35 -14.84 -3.44
C VAL A 258 6.93 -13.45 -3.62
N ALA A 259 7.45 -12.87 -2.55
CA ALA A 259 8.06 -11.55 -2.62
C ALA A 259 9.16 -11.53 -3.66
N GLY A 260 9.42 -10.38 -4.31
CA GLY A 260 10.40 -10.30 -5.39
C GLY A 260 11.81 -10.79 -5.00
N GLN A 261 12.19 -10.73 -3.72
CA GLN A 261 13.44 -11.29 -3.18
C GLN A 261 13.48 -12.81 -3.12
N ARG A 262 12.32 -13.46 -3.22
CA ARG A 262 12.10 -14.89 -3.10
C ARG A 262 12.54 -15.45 -1.75
N ASP A 263 12.60 -14.62 -0.72
CA ASP A 263 12.94 -15.00 0.66
C ASP A 263 11.71 -15.06 1.58
N SER A 264 10.56 -14.58 1.10
CA SER A 264 9.31 -14.57 1.83
C SER A 264 8.12 -14.85 0.93
N VAL A 265 7.06 -15.38 1.53
CA VAL A 265 5.75 -15.57 0.90
C VAL A 265 4.72 -14.76 1.67
N SER A 266 4.02 -13.89 0.94
CA SER A 266 2.87 -13.15 1.40
C SER A 266 1.64 -14.05 1.30
N VAL A 267 0.99 -14.28 2.42
CA VAL A 267 -0.28 -15.00 2.52
C VAL A 267 -1.38 -13.97 2.74
N GLN A 268 -2.12 -13.69 1.68
CA GLN A 268 -3.14 -12.63 1.68
C GLN A 268 -4.52 -13.24 1.96
N PHE A 269 -5.19 -12.66 2.95
CA PHE A 269 -6.58 -12.89 3.31
C PHE A 269 -7.38 -11.58 3.16
N ASP A 270 -8.69 -11.59 3.40
CA ASP A 270 -9.51 -10.38 3.28
C ASP A 270 -9.33 -9.44 4.49
N GLY A 271 -8.50 -8.42 4.24
CA GLY A 271 -8.21 -7.38 5.22
C GLY A 271 -6.98 -7.69 6.06
N MET A 272 -6.33 -8.83 5.85
CA MET A 272 -5.06 -9.16 6.51
C MET A 272 -4.09 -9.84 5.54
N THR A 273 -2.85 -9.39 5.53
CA THR A 273 -1.75 -10.07 4.83
C THR A 273 -0.67 -10.43 5.83
N LEU A 274 -0.20 -11.68 5.76
CA LEU A 274 0.87 -12.22 6.60
C LEU A 274 2.05 -12.61 5.74
N ASP A 275 3.23 -12.07 6.01
CA ASP A 275 4.42 -12.46 5.25
C ASP A 275 5.32 -13.37 6.09
N PHE A 276 5.61 -14.56 5.56
CA PHE A 276 6.43 -15.57 6.20
C PHE A 276 7.80 -15.64 5.51
N LEU A 277 8.85 -15.35 6.27
CA LEU A 277 10.25 -15.38 5.83
C LEU A 277 10.80 -16.81 5.95
N ARG A 278 11.46 -17.27 4.89
CA ARG A 278 12.20 -18.52 4.85
C ARG A 278 13.60 -18.32 5.43
N PRO A 279 14.04 -19.18 6.37
CA PRO A 279 15.41 -19.18 6.82
C PRO A 279 16.38 -19.38 5.66
N SER A 280 17.45 -18.58 5.61
CA SER A 280 18.41 -18.56 4.49
C SER A 280 19.01 -19.93 4.14
N GLU A 281 19.13 -20.82 5.13
CA GLU A 281 19.64 -22.18 4.98
C GLU A 281 18.70 -23.11 4.19
N ASN A 282 17.43 -22.73 4.00
CA ASN A 282 16.41 -23.51 3.30
C ASN A 282 16.25 -23.10 1.83
N GLY A 283 17.11 -22.23 1.31
CA GLY A 283 17.04 -21.74 -0.07
C GLY A 283 15.99 -20.64 -0.27
N VAL A 284 15.68 -20.35 -1.54
CA VAL A 284 14.68 -19.36 -1.96
C VAL A 284 13.36 -20.03 -2.33
N PHE A 285 12.28 -19.25 -2.44
CA PHE A 285 10.97 -19.71 -2.88
C PHE A 285 10.87 -19.84 -4.40
N GLU A 286 10.22 -20.90 -4.88
CA GLU A 286 9.74 -21.03 -6.26
C GLU A 286 8.45 -20.21 -6.47
N ASP A 287 8.12 -19.85 -7.72
CA ASP A 287 6.93 -19.04 -8.01
C ASP A 287 5.65 -19.78 -7.57
N GLY A 288 4.78 -19.10 -6.82
CA GLY A 288 3.56 -19.69 -6.27
C GLY A 288 3.78 -20.72 -5.16
N GLU A 289 5.01 -20.86 -4.66
CA GLU A 289 5.30 -21.70 -3.51
C GLU A 289 4.58 -21.18 -2.25
N ARG A 290 4.13 -22.10 -1.39
CA ARG A 290 3.50 -21.78 -0.10
C ARG A 290 4.55 -21.76 1.01
N PRO A 291 4.29 -21.07 2.14
CA PRO A 291 5.19 -21.15 3.28
C PRO A 291 5.34 -22.60 3.76
N ALA A 292 6.57 -22.99 4.05
CA ALA A 292 6.89 -24.20 4.77
C ALA A 292 6.54 -24.03 6.25
N ASP A 293 6.31 -25.14 6.95
CA ASP A 293 5.90 -25.16 8.36
C ASP A 293 6.86 -24.41 9.31
N SER A 294 8.14 -24.32 8.93
CA SER A 294 9.20 -23.62 9.66
C SER A 294 9.34 -22.14 9.35
N ASP A 295 8.72 -21.65 8.27
CA ASP A 295 8.84 -20.25 7.84
C ASP A 295 8.18 -19.35 8.88
N ARG A 296 8.80 -18.19 9.13
CA ARG A 296 8.48 -17.34 10.29
C ARG A 296 7.80 -16.05 9.88
N LEU A 297 6.73 -15.71 10.58
CA LEU A 297 6.03 -14.45 10.42
C LEU A 297 6.98 -13.29 10.71
N HIS A 298 7.13 -12.40 9.73
CA HIS A 298 8.01 -11.23 9.84
C HIS A 298 7.32 -9.93 9.42
N SER A 299 6.10 -10.01 8.91
CA SER A 299 5.27 -8.87 8.55
C SER A 299 3.79 -9.19 8.77
N LEU A 300 3.07 -8.21 9.30
CA LEU A 300 1.63 -8.21 9.49
C LEU A 300 1.07 -6.93 8.86
N SER A 301 0.25 -7.10 7.84
CA SER A 301 -0.51 -6.03 7.22
C SER A 301 -1.99 -6.23 7.49
N PHE A 302 -2.71 -5.15 7.75
CA PHE A 302 -4.16 -5.17 7.86
C PHE A 302 -4.77 -3.95 7.20
N THR A 303 -5.96 -4.13 6.67
CA THR A 303 -6.69 -3.10 5.93
C THR A 303 -7.95 -2.71 6.69
N ARG A 304 -8.59 -1.62 6.26
CA ARG A 304 -9.88 -1.18 6.80
C ARG A 304 -11.02 -2.18 6.60
N SER A 305 -10.87 -3.18 5.72
CA SER A 305 -11.89 -4.23 5.56
C SER A 305 -11.87 -5.23 6.72
N LEU A 306 -10.76 -5.29 7.46
CA LEU A 306 -10.64 -6.09 8.67
C LEU A 306 -11.40 -5.42 9.81
N PRO A 307 -12.45 -6.05 10.35
CA PRO A 307 -13.28 -5.52 11.42
C PRO A 307 -12.59 -5.61 12.80
N ALA A 308 -11.31 -5.21 12.90
CA ALA A 308 -10.51 -5.28 14.12
C ALA A 308 -10.36 -3.92 14.80
N VAL A 309 -10.68 -3.83 16.10
CA VAL A 309 -10.48 -2.61 16.89
C VAL A 309 -8.99 -2.43 17.17
N VAL A 310 -8.51 -1.18 17.11
CA VAL A 310 -7.11 -0.85 17.38
C VAL A 310 -7.03 0.14 18.55
N PRO A 311 -6.47 -0.24 19.72
CA PRO A 311 -6.32 0.63 20.88
C PRO A 311 -5.58 1.95 20.60
N GLN A 312 -4.65 1.94 19.65
CA GLN A 312 -3.86 3.10 19.23
C GLN A 312 -4.62 4.01 18.25
N PHE A 313 -5.73 3.55 17.68
CA PHE A 313 -6.57 4.32 16.77
C PHE A 313 -7.74 4.95 17.54
N VAL A 314 -7.42 5.94 18.38
CA VAL A 314 -8.41 6.75 19.10
C VAL A 314 -8.65 8.04 18.32
N PRO A 315 -9.84 8.23 17.71
CA PRO A 315 -10.07 9.34 16.79
C PRO A 315 -9.78 10.72 17.38
N ARG A 316 -10.21 10.96 18.62
CA ARG A 316 -9.96 12.24 19.31
C ARG A 316 -8.47 12.53 19.48
N THR A 317 -7.71 11.56 19.98
CA THR A 317 -6.25 11.71 20.18
C THR A 317 -5.54 11.98 18.85
N LEU A 318 -5.85 11.19 17.82
CA LEU A 318 -5.29 11.38 16.48
C LEU A 318 -5.67 12.74 15.89
N GLY A 319 -6.89 13.20 16.14
CA GLY A 319 -7.34 14.50 15.68
C GLY A 319 -6.60 15.65 16.36
N ASP A 320 -6.49 15.62 17.69
CA ASP A 320 -5.78 16.65 18.46
C ASP A 320 -4.31 16.75 18.03
N ASP A 321 -3.62 15.60 17.90
CA ASP A 321 -2.22 15.55 17.47
C ASP A 321 -2.04 15.98 16.00
N TYR A 322 -2.97 15.62 15.11
CA TYR A 322 -2.96 16.09 13.73
C TYR A 322 -3.04 17.62 13.67
N LEU A 323 -3.96 18.24 14.42
CA LEU A 323 -4.08 19.71 14.44
C LEU A 323 -2.79 20.39 14.90
N VAL A 324 -2.10 19.83 15.89
CA VAL A 324 -0.81 20.36 16.36
C VAL A 324 0.23 20.32 15.23
N ARG A 325 0.38 19.18 14.56
CA ARG A 325 1.36 19.04 13.46
C ARG A 325 1.00 19.87 12.25
N LEU A 326 -0.29 19.95 11.90
CA LEU A 326 -0.77 20.76 10.79
C LEU A 326 -0.50 22.25 11.02
N ARG A 327 -0.68 22.76 12.25
CA ARG A 327 -0.33 24.15 12.57
C ARG A 327 1.16 24.41 12.42
N ALA A 328 2.01 23.51 12.92
CA ALA A 328 3.46 23.63 12.77
C ALA A 328 3.87 23.62 11.29
N HIS A 329 3.24 22.76 10.48
CA HIS A 329 3.45 22.69 9.04
C HIS A 329 3.04 23.98 8.32
N LEU A 330 1.85 24.51 8.59
CA LEU A 330 1.37 25.77 8.00
C LEU A 330 2.22 26.97 8.43
N ALA A 331 2.66 27.03 9.69
CA ALA A 331 3.57 28.08 10.15
C ALA A 331 4.94 27.98 9.45
N ALA A 332 5.48 26.76 9.27
CA ALA A 332 6.73 26.52 8.56
C ALA A 332 6.65 26.79 7.04
N SER A 333 5.43 26.89 6.48
CA SER A 333 5.23 27.24 5.07
C SER A 333 5.36 28.74 4.78
N LEU A 334 5.48 29.57 5.82
CA LEU A 334 5.61 31.01 5.67
C LEU A 334 7.03 31.43 5.33
N SER A 335 7.15 32.45 4.50
CA SER A 335 8.42 33.12 4.24
C SER A 335 8.94 33.87 5.48
N ASP A 336 10.25 34.08 5.56
CA ASP A 336 10.90 34.74 6.70
C ASP A 336 10.40 36.18 6.96
N ASP A 337 9.79 36.83 5.96
CA ASP A 337 9.22 38.18 6.03
C ASP A 337 7.72 38.19 6.39
N ALA A 338 7.08 37.02 6.55
CA ALA A 338 5.70 36.92 6.99
C ALA A 338 5.53 37.44 8.43
N SER A 339 4.46 38.22 8.66
CA SER A 339 4.13 38.72 9.99
C SER A 339 3.72 37.59 10.95
N GLU A 340 4.02 37.70 12.24
CA GLU A 340 3.45 36.82 13.28
C GLU A 340 1.91 36.87 13.30
N SER A 341 1.31 37.95 12.80
CA SER A 341 -0.14 38.09 12.65
C SER A 341 -0.69 37.42 11.40
N HIS A 342 0.15 36.80 10.56
CA HIS A 342 -0.30 36.13 9.35
C HIS A 342 -1.29 35.00 9.73
N PRO A 343 -2.43 34.84 9.01
CA PRO A 343 -3.46 33.88 9.43
C PRO A 343 -2.97 32.43 9.54
N PHE A 344 -1.89 32.05 8.85
CA PHE A 344 -1.28 30.72 8.93
C PHE A 344 -0.29 30.55 10.08
N ALA A 345 0.29 31.63 10.62
CA ALA A 345 1.19 31.56 11.78
C ALA A 345 0.43 31.11 13.04
N ASN A 346 -0.85 31.44 13.13
CA ASN A 346 -1.74 31.12 14.24
C ASN A 346 -3.02 30.44 13.76
N PHE A 347 -2.92 29.54 12.77
CA PHE A 347 -4.09 28.89 12.20
C PHE A 347 -4.85 28.07 13.24
N VAL A 348 -6.13 28.39 13.45
CA VAL A 348 -7.00 27.65 14.37
C VAL A 348 -8.14 27.03 13.60
N ILE A 349 -8.25 25.71 13.65
CA ILE A 349 -9.45 25.00 13.23
C ILE A 349 -10.42 25.04 14.41
N PRO A 350 -11.63 25.61 14.24
CA PRO A 350 -12.67 25.57 15.25
C PRO A 350 -12.91 24.13 15.69
N PRO A 351 -13.15 23.88 16.99
CA PRO A 351 -13.53 22.55 17.44
C PRO A 351 -14.78 22.11 16.69
N GLU A 352 -14.66 21.08 15.86
CA GLU A 352 -15.78 20.38 15.26
C GLU A 352 -16.51 19.56 16.34
N PRO A 353 -17.72 19.04 16.08
CA PRO A 353 -18.31 18.01 16.94
C PRO A 353 -17.27 16.97 17.38
N THR A 354 -17.41 16.53 18.62
CA THR A 354 -16.43 15.67 19.29
C THR A 354 -16.22 14.38 18.52
N LEU A 355 -14.98 14.19 18.05
CA LEU A 355 -14.46 12.88 17.63
C LEU A 355 -14.61 11.86 18.76
N ALA A 356 -14.83 10.60 18.41
CA ALA A 356 -14.94 9.52 19.38
C ALA A 356 -13.66 9.41 20.23
N ASN A 357 -13.84 9.13 21.52
CA ASN A 357 -12.74 8.96 22.47
C ASN A 357 -12.40 7.50 22.76
N ASP A 358 -13.18 6.57 22.20
CA ASP A 358 -12.96 5.14 22.34
C ASP A 358 -12.17 4.60 21.13
N PRO A 359 -11.34 3.57 21.32
CA PRO A 359 -10.67 2.86 20.23
C PRO A 359 -11.63 2.47 19.11
N GLN A 360 -11.19 2.60 17.86
CA GLN A 360 -11.96 2.23 16.68
C GLN A 360 -11.16 1.30 15.77
N ARG A 361 -11.83 0.74 14.76
CA ARG A 361 -11.17 0.09 13.62
C ARG A 361 -10.37 1.14 12.85
N ILE A 362 -9.31 0.71 12.14
CA ILE A 362 -8.63 1.64 11.24
C ILE A 362 -9.57 2.07 10.10
N GLY A 363 -9.55 3.36 9.77
CA GLY A 363 -10.48 3.90 8.80
C GLY A 363 -10.55 5.42 8.82
N GLU A 364 -11.76 5.93 8.58
CA GLU A 364 -12.06 7.35 8.59
C GLU A 364 -12.12 7.89 10.03
N LEU A 365 -11.60 9.11 10.24
CA LEU A 365 -11.90 9.87 11.45
C LEU A 365 -13.32 10.43 11.32
N LEU A 366 -14.32 9.62 11.69
CA LEU A 366 -15.71 10.04 11.58
C LEU A 366 -16.12 10.97 12.73
N PHE A 367 -16.88 12.00 12.39
CA PHE A 367 -17.63 12.81 13.34
C PHE A 367 -19.09 12.89 12.90
N THR A 368 -20.00 13.06 13.86
CA THR A 368 -21.42 13.26 13.56
C THR A 368 -21.78 14.74 13.80
N PRO A 369 -22.03 15.53 12.74
CA PRO A 369 -22.62 16.86 12.91
C PRO A 369 -23.95 16.74 13.64
N MET A 370 -24.34 17.75 14.44
CA MET A 370 -25.65 17.72 15.12
C MET A 370 -26.79 17.50 14.10
N GLY A 371 -27.43 16.33 14.15
CA GLY A 371 -28.51 15.95 13.24
C GLY A 371 -28.09 15.55 11.82
N GLY A 372 -26.79 15.36 11.56
CA GLY A 372 -26.24 14.90 10.28
C GLY A 372 -25.73 13.46 10.34
N ALA A 373 -25.35 12.92 9.18
CA ALA A 373 -24.69 11.63 9.10
C ALA A 373 -23.19 11.73 9.44
N PRO A 374 -22.57 10.62 9.88
CA PRO A 374 -21.12 10.55 10.07
C PRO A 374 -20.39 11.05 8.81
N THR A 375 -19.46 11.97 9.01
CA THR A 375 -18.63 12.56 7.94
C THR A 375 -17.16 12.38 8.30
N SER A 376 -16.31 12.10 7.32
CA SER A 376 -14.86 12.07 7.55
C SER A 376 -14.34 13.47 7.86
N TRP A 377 -13.60 13.57 8.96
CA TRP A 377 -13.10 14.81 9.53
C TRP A 377 -11.89 15.38 8.76
N VAL A 378 -11.01 14.51 8.25
CA VAL A 378 -9.79 14.96 7.55
C VAL A 378 -10.12 15.78 6.30
N PRO A 379 -11.01 15.35 5.37
CA PRO A 379 -11.44 16.19 4.25
C PRO A 379 -12.01 17.55 4.67
N THR A 380 -12.72 17.62 5.79
CA THR A 380 -13.25 18.88 6.32
C THR A 380 -12.14 19.81 6.79
N VAL A 381 -11.10 19.28 7.44
CA VAL A 381 -9.89 20.02 7.79
C VAL A 381 -9.19 20.57 6.54
N LEU A 382 -9.00 19.74 5.50
CA LEU A 382 -8.40 20.17 4.24
C LEU A 382 -9.19 21.31 3.58
N ALA A 383 -10.52 21.16 3.51
CA ALA A 383 -11.41 22.19 2.96
C ALA A 383 -11.29 23.52 3.73
N ARG A 384 -11.14 23.47 5.05
CA ARG A 384 -10.97 24.67 5.89
C ARG A 384 -9.62 25.35 5.65
N VAL A 385 -8.53 24.61 5.53
CA VAL A 385 -7.20 25.18 5.20
C VAL A 385 -7.26 25.89 3.85
N ARG A 386 -7.86 25.23 2.84
CA ARG A 386 -8.04 25.80 1.50
C ARG A 386 -8.91 27.06 1.51
N ALA A 387 -10.00 27.06 2.27
CA ALA A 387 -10.85 28.24 2.43
C ALA A 387 -10.10 29.39 3.11
N ALA A 388 -9.30 29.09 4.13
CA ALA A 388 -8.46 30.09 4.79
C ALA A 388 -7.41 30.68 3.85
N TYR A 389 -6.76 29.84 3.03
CA TYR A 389 -5.84 30.31 1.99
C TYR A 389 -6.54 31.20 0.96
N ALA A 390 -7.72 30.80 0.48
CA ALA A 390 -8.48 31.57 -0.51
C ALA A 390 -8.96 32.93 0.03
N ALA A 391 -9.08 33.07 1.36
CA ALA A 391 -9.44 34.32 2.02
C ALA A 391 -8.27 35.29 2.22
N LEU A 392 -7.02 34.83 2.03
CA LEU A 392 -5.83 35.67 2.13
C LEU A 392 -5.77 36.71 1.01
N SER A 393 -5.26 37.89 1.34
CA SER A 393 -4.91 38.91 0.34
C SER A 393 -3.82 38.40 -0.61
N ASP A 394 -3.62 39.07 -1.76
CA ASP A 394 -2.55 38.69 -2.70
C ASP A 394 -1.15 38.77 -2.07
N GLU A 395 -0.94 39.74 -1.18
CA GLU A 395 0.32 39.94 -0.44
C GLU A 395 0.57 38.80 0.55
N GLU A 396 -0.43 38.43 1.35
CA GLU A 396 -0.36 37.29 2.28
C GLU A 396 -0.18 35.96 1.52
N ARG A 397 -0.88 35.75 0.40
CA ARG A 397 -0.71 34.53 -0.41
C ARG A 397 0.70 34.42 -0.98
N ALA A 398 1.34 35.53 -1.33
CA ALA A 398 2.71 35.52 -1.82
C ALA A 398 3.74 35.10 -0.76
N GLN A 399 3.37 35.16 0.53
CA GLN A 399 4.20 34.76 1.67
C GLN A 399 4.05 33.28 2.05
N VAL A 400 3.08 32.55 1.46
CA VAL A 400 2.85 31.14 1.73
C VAL A 400 3.48 30.29 0.63
N ASP A 401 4.22 29.25 0.99
CA ASP A 401 4.68 28.25 0.03
C ASP A 401 3.48 27.48 -0.54
N PRO A 402 3.15 27.62 -1.84
CA PRO A 402 2.01 26.92 -2.43
C PRO A 402 2.15 25.40 -2.39
N ASP A 403 3.36 24.84 -2.24
CA ASP A 403 3.57 23.40 -2.08
C ASP A 403 2.99 22.86 -0.77
N ALA A 404 3.01 23.67 0.28
CA ALA A 404 2.50 23.30 1.59
C ALA A 404 0.97 23.12 1.63
N LEU A 405 0.28 23.52 0.55
CA LEU A 405 -1.17 23.48 0.38
C LEU A 405 -1.65 22.36 -0.54
N THR A 406 -0.73 21.58 -1.09
CA THR A 406 -1.09 20.34 -1.80
C THR A 406 -1.78 19.38 -0.85
N ASP A 407 -2.68 18.53 -1.35
CA ASP A 407 -3.40 17.58 -0.51
C ASP A 407 -2.46 16.64 0.25
N THR A 408 -1.41 16.21 -0.42
CA THR A 408 -0.31 15.46 0.17
C THR A 408 0.29 16.20 1.34
N ALA A 409 0.77 17.44 1.15
CA ALA A 409 1.43 18.20 2.22
C ALA A 409 0.50 18.46 3.42
N LEU A 410 -0.81 18.57 3.20
CA LEU A 410 -1.79 18.76 4.28
C LEU A 410 -2.19 17.44 4.97
N ILE A 411 -2.01 16.28 4.32
CA ILE A 411 -2.28 14.93 4.85
C ILE A 411 -1.05 14.34 5.54
N GLU A 412 0.16 14.64 5.10
CA GLU A 412 1.40 14.14 5.72
C GLU A 412 1.40 14.31 7.25
N PRO A 413 0.99 15.45 7.84
CA PRO A 413 0.90 15.61 9.29
C PRO A 413 -0.09 14.64 9.95
N PHE A 414 -1.18 14.28 9.28
CA PHE A 414 -2.15 13.29 9.77
C PHE A 414 -1.54 11.89 9.74
N VAL A 415 -0.96 11.49 8.61
CA VAL A 415 -0.35 10.15 8.48
C VAL A 415 0.84 10.01 9.44
N ALA A 416 1.64 11.06 9.63
CA ALA A 416 2.70 11.11 10.64
C ALA A 416 2.16 10.89 12.07
N THR A 417 0.96 11.40 12.37
CA THR A 417 0.29 11.22 13.66
C THR A 417 -0.12 9.75 13.85
N VAL A 418 -0.70 9.13 12.82
CA VAL A 418 -1.05 7.70 12.85
C VAL A 418 0.21 6.86 13.08
N MET A 419 1.29 7.13 12.34
CA MET A 419 2.57 6.43 12.52
C MET A 419 3.13 6.59 13.94
N SER A 420 3.09 7.80 14.48
CA SER A 420 3.53 8.10 15.83
C SER A 420 2.70 7.33 16.86
N SER A 421 1.37 7.28 16.70
CA SER A 421 0.50 6.55 17.63
C SER A 421 0.81 5.05 17.64
N PHE A 422 0.98 4.44 16.46
CA PHE A 422 1.21 3.01 16.29
C PHE A 422 2.62 2.56 16.70
N SER A 423 3.59 3.48 16.64
CA SER A 423 4.97 3.26 17.09
C SER A 423 5.27 3.81 18.48
N PHE A 424 4.25 4.29 19.21
CA PHE A 424 4.42 5.00 20.49
C PHE A 424 5.41 6.18 20.47
N GLY A 425 5.54 6.84 19.33
CA GLY A 425 6.42 7.99 19.09
C GLY A 425 7.80 7.63 18.55
N GLN A 426 8.13 6.34 18.36
CA GLN A 426 9.45 5.95 17.85
C GLN A 426 9.69 6.50 16.43
N THR A 427 8.65 6.63 15.60
CA THR A 427 8.78 7.24 14.26
C THR A 427 9.00 8.76 14.28
N ASP A 428 8.99 9.40 15.45
CA ASP A 428 9.38 10.80 15.63
C ASP A 428 10.78 10.95 16.27
N ALA A 429 11.42 9.84 16.66
CA ALA A 429 12.74 9.89 17.25
C ALA A 429 13.77 10.37 16.22
N PRO A 430 14.81 11.13 16.63
CA PRO A 430 15.86 11.59 15.71
C PRO A 430 16.64 10.48 15.00
N THR A 431 16.63 9.28 15.56
CA THR A 431 17.25 8.07 15.01
C THR A 431 16.33 7.28 14.08
N SER A 432 15.07 7.67 13.96
CA SER A 432 14.12 7.05 13.04
C SER A 432 14.22 7.66 11.65
N PHE A 433 13.92 6.86 10.65
CA PHE A 433 13.71 7.33 9.29
C PHE A 433 12.22 7.40 9.01
N ARG A 434 11.76 8.47 8.35
CA ARG A 434 10.38 8.60 7.87
C ARG A 434 10.38 9.22 6.48
N GLY A 435 9.54 8.71 5.59
CA GLY A 435 9.26 9.34 4.32
C GLY A 435 7.82 9.13 3.89
N PHE A 436 7.43 9.88 2.87
CA PHE A 436 6.10 9.91 2.30
C PHE A 436 6.22 9.77 0.79
N ARG A 437 5.27 9.05 0.20
CA ARG A 437 5.08 8.99 -1.25
C ARG A 437 3.63 9.16 -1.60
N THR A 438 3.38 9.70 -2.78
CA THR A 438 2.07 9.68 -3.41
C THR A 438 2.07 8.74 -4.59
N THR A 439 0.90 8.22 -4.95
CA THR A 439 0.69 7.63 -6.27
C THR A 439 0.70 8.70 -7.35
N ASP A 440 0.89 8.30 -8.60
CA ASP A 440 0.94 9.21 -9.75
C ASP A 440 -0.36 10.02 -9.93
N ASP A 441 -1.50 9.47 -9.48
CA ASP A 441 -2.79 10.15 -9.50
C ASP A 441 -3.04 11.04 -8.26
N GLU A 442 -2.06 11.14 -7.36
CA GLU A 442 -2.12 11.87 -6.08
C GLU A 442 -3.31 11.45 -5.19
N ARG A 443 -3.89 10.26 -5.39
CA ARG A 443 -5.06 9.79 -4.61
C ARG A 443 -4.68 9.04 -3.34
N TRP A 444 -3.39 8.74 -3.18
CA TRP A 444 -2.88 7.99 -2.05
C TRP A 444 -1.68 8.71 -1.45
N VAL A 445 -1.59 8.69 -0.13
CA VAL A 445 -0.40 9.06 0.63
C VAL A 445 0.05 7.81 1.37
N ILE A 446 1.24 7.33 1.05
CA ILE A 446 1.85 6.16 1.68
C ILE A 446 3.06 6.67 2.46
N ALA A 447 2.99 6.57 3.79
CA ALA A 447 4.10 6.88 4.65
C ALA A 447 4.81 5.60 5.08
N PHE A 448 6.13 5.68 5.20
CA PHE A 448 6.97 4.60 5.68
C PHE A 448 7.87 5.16 6.77
N GLY A 449 8.01 4.40 7.84
CA GLY A 449 8.82 4.75 8.99
C GLY A 449 9.62 3.55 9.43
N SER A 450 10.90 3.76 9.68
CA SER A 450 11.77 2.71 10.20
C SER A 450 12.44 3.19 11.47
N PHE A 451 12.45 2.33 12.47
CA PHE A 451 12.91 2.67 13.81
C PHE A 451 13.39 1.41 14.53
N VAL A 452 14.18 1.60 15.57
CA VAL A 452 14.67 0.52 16.43
C VAL A 452 14.03 0.67 17.80
N GLN A 453 13.51 -0.41 18.35
CA GLN A 453 12.95 -0.43 19.70
C GLN A 453 13.39 -1.72 20.40
N GLY A 454 14.15 -1.57 21.49
CA GLY A 454 14.70 -2.71 22.25
C GLY A 454 15.69 -3.54 21.46
N ASP A 455 16.54 -2.88 20.66
CA ASP A 455 17.51 -3.47 19.72
C ASP A 455 16.89 -4.20 18.51
N GLU A 456 15.55 -4.28 18.44
CA GLU A 456 14.84 -4.85 17.29
C GLU A 456 14.44 -3.75 16.28
N PRO A 457 14.76 -3.92 14.99
CA PRO A 457 14.31 -3.01 13.95
C PRO A 457 12.86 -3.30 13.54
N TYR A 458 12.13 -2.23 13.28
CA TYR A 458 10.76 -2.26 12.81
C TYR A 458 10.60 -1.35 11.60
N ARG A 459 9.70 -1.75 10.71
CA ARG A 459 9.17 -0.88 9.66
C ARG A 459 7.66 -0.77 9.80
N LEU A 460 7.16 0.46 9.77
CA LEU A 460 5.75 0.78 9.78
C LEU A 460 5.40 1.48 8.48
N VAL A 461 4.43 0.95 7.74
CA VAL A 461 3.84 1.58 6.56
C VAL A 461 2.40 1.95 6.87
N VAL A 462 2.00 3.17 6.55
CA VAL A 462 0.61 3.65 6.68
C VAL A 462 0.16 4.17 5.33
N GLN A 463 -0.94 3.62 4.82
CA GLN A 463 -1.55 4.05 3.57
C GLN A 463 -2.85 4.80 3.85
N TYR A 464 -2.93 6.03 3.33
CA TYR A 464 -4.11 6.88 3.38
C TYR A 464 -4.63 7.13 1.97
N SER A 465 -5.96 7.00 1.80
CA SER A 465 -6.62 7.32 0.54
C SER A 465 -7.36 8.65 0.64
N LEU A 466 -7.07 9.55 -0.29
CA LEU A 466 -7.82 10.79 -0.47
C LEU A 466 -9.25 10.53 -0.95
N ASN A 467 -9.46 9.50 -1.78
CA ASN A 467 -10.80 9.15 -2.27
C ASN A 467 -11.73 8.72 -1.13
N PHE A 468 -11.20 7.95 -0.18
CA PHE A 468 -11.97 7.49 0.97
C PHE A 468 -11.88 8.46 2.16
N GLY A 469 -10.93 9.39 2.16
CA GLY A 469 -10.67 10.22 3.34
C GLY A 469 -10.30 9.39 4.58
N ALA A 470 -9.56 8.28 4.36
CA ALA A 470 -9.40 7.20 5.35
C ALA A 470 -7.99 6.61 5.33
N VAL A 471 -7.53 6.12 6.49
CA VAL A 471 -6.45 5.12 6.52
C VAL A 471 -7.03 3.81 5.99
N THR A 472 -6.39 3.24 4.96
CA THR A 472 -6.89 2.03 4.30
C THR A 472 -6.09 0.80 4.65
N ALA A 473 -4.81 0.95 4.96
CA ALA A 473 -3.93 -0.15 5.30
C ALA A 473 -2.81 0.32 6.22
N ILE A 474 -2.39 -0.57 7.10
CA ILE A 474 -1.21 -0.41 7.93
C ILE A 474 -0.44 -1.74 7.89
N THR A 475 0.86 -1.64 7.67
CA THR A 475 1.77 -2.79 7.63
C THR A 475 2.85 -2.57 8.66
N ILE A 476 3.10 -3.58 9.49
CA ILE A 476 4.26 -3.60 10.38
C ILE A 476 5.11 -4.80 10.07
N GLU A 477 6.38 -4.55 9.87
CA GLU A 477 7.39 -5.57 9.67
C GLU A 477 8.31 -5.56 10.90
N HIS A 478 8.69 -6.76 11.35
CA HIS A 478 9.56 -6.99 12.50
C HIS A 478 10.83 -7.72 12.08
N GLY A 479 11.97 -7.32 12.67
CA GLY A 479 13.29 -7.82 12.33
C GLY A 479 13.88 -7.12 11.10
N GLY A 480 15.20 -7.22 10.93
CA GLY A 480 15.86 -6.73 9.71
C GLY A 480 15.73 -7.77 8.60
N SER A 481 15.79 -7.35 7.33
CA SER A 481 16.33 -8.29 6.33
C SER A 481 17.83 -8.41 6.57
N GLY A 482 18.46 -9.52 6.18
CA GLY A 482 19.92 -9.64 6.25
C GLY A 482 20.63 -8.51 5.47
N VAL A 483 19.97 -7.96 4.47
CA VAL A 483 20.41 -6.75 3.76
C VAL A 483 20.37 -5.53 4.69
N ASP A 484 19.24 -5.26 5.37
CA ASP A 484 19.12 -4.10 6.26
C ASP A 484 20.08 -4.16 7.45
N GLU A 485 20.35 -5.34 8.01
CA GLU A 485 21.35 -5.50 9.08
C GLU A 485 22.77 -5.15 8.60
N VAL A 486 23.09 -5.51 7.36
CA VAL A 486 24.37 -5.16 6.73
C VAL A 486 24.50 -3.66 6.53
N PHE A 487 23.47 -3.03 5.95
CA PHE A 487 23.43 -1.58 5.80
C PHE A 487 23.44 -0.89 7.18
N GLY A 488 22.72 -1.41 8.18
CA GLY A 488 22.75 -0.91 9.55
C GLY A 488 24.15 -0.96 10.18
N SER A 489 24.83 -2.09 10.04
CA SER A 489 26.18 -2.32 10.58
C SER A 489 27.22 -1.41 9.93
N VAL A 490 27.16 -1.25 8.61
CA VAL A 490 28.07 -0.33 7.90
C VAL A 490 27.75 1.12 8.25
N ASN A 491 26.46 1.50 8.39
CA ASN A 491 26.09 2.84 8.87
C ASN A 491 26.73 3.12 10.23
N GLN A 492 26.61 2.17 11.16
CA GLN A 492 27.20 2.30 12.49
C GLN A 492 28.73 2.38 12.44
N ALA A 493 29.39 1.64 11.53
CA ALA A 493 30.83 1.69 11.35
C ALA A 493 31.32 3.00 10.71
N VAL A 494 30.54 3.57 9.78
CA VAL A 494 30.86 4.82 9.07
C VAL A 494 30.50 6.05 9.90
N TRP A 495 29.50 5.95 10.78
CA TRP A 495 28.97 7.05 11.60
C TRP A 495 30.05 7.88 12.32
N PRO A 496 31.03 7.28 13.03
CA PRO A 496 32.09 8.05 13.70
C PRO A 496 33.02 8.73 12.70
N ALA A 497 33.28 8.11 11.55
CA ALA A 497 34.18 8.62 10.52
C ALA A 497 33.62 9.89 9.82
N VAL A 498 32.30 10.07 9.82
CA VAL A 498 31.62 11.22 9.21
C VAL A 498 31.18 12.29 10.23
N GLY A 499 31.69 12.23 11.46
CA GLY A 499 31.47 13.28 12.47
C GLY A 499 30.09 13.26 13.13
N GLY A 500 29.39 12.13 13.13
CA GLY A 500 28.13 11.95 13.86
C GLY A 500 26.92 12.68 13.28
N VAL A 501 27.00 13.15 12.04
CA VAL A 501 25.82 13.50 11.24
C VAL A 501 25.32 12.19 10.66
N ALA A 502 24.06 11.83 10.91
CA ALA A 502 23.51 10.59 10.39
C ALA A 502 23.71 10.47 8.89
N PRO A 503 24.63 9.61 8.41
CA PRO A 503 24.47 9.15 7.07
C PRO A 503 23.26 8.21 7.15
N THR A 504 22.08 8.68 6.76
CA THR A 504 21.40 7.81 5.80
C THR A 504 22.43 7.61 4.70
N TYR A 505 22.61 6.39 4.21
CA TYR A 505 23.59 5.98 3.19
C TYR A 505 23.74 6.90 1.95
N TYR A 506 22.92 7.96 1.87
CA TYR A 506 22.62 8.81 0.75
C TYR A 506 22.66 10.31 1.08
N ASP A 507 23.18 10.74 2.23
CA ASP A 507 23.59 12.16 2.32
C ASP A 507 24.86 12.38 1.49
N VAL A 508 24.63 12.66 0.21
CA VAL A 508 25.62 12.96 -0.83
C VAL A 508 26.50 14.18 -0.49
N ARG A 509 26.20 14.92 0.58
CA ARG A 509 27.12 15.97 1.10
C ARG A 509 28.49 15.39 1.48
N ILE A 510 28.58 14.12 1.88
CA ILE A 510 29.84 13.48 2.25
C ILE A 510 30.38 12.84 0.97
N ALA A 511 31.28 13.56 0.31
CA ALA A 511 31.79 13.28 -1.02
C ALA A 511 32.07 11.78 -1.27
N VAL A 512 31.67 11.32 -2.45
CA VAL A 512 31.93 9.99 -3.04
C VAL A 512 33.36 9.49 -2.80
N GLU A 513 34.34 10.40 -2.68
CA GLU A 513 35.76 10.07 -2.41
C GLU A 513 36.07 9.75 -0.95
N GLN A 514 35.43 10.40 0.03
CA GLN A 514 35.65 10.11 1.46
C GLN A 514 34.96 8.83 1.88
N LEU A 515 33.79 8.51 1.31
CA LEU A 515 33.06 7.28 1.59
C LEU A 515 33.64 6.07 0.86
N ALA A 516 34.19 6.22 -0.36
CA ALA A 516 34.75 5.09 -1.10
C ALA A 516 35.88 4.34 -0.36
N GLN A 517 36.58 5.00 0.56
CA GLN A 517 37.66 4.38 1.36
C GLN A 517 37.15 3.57 2.56
N VAL A 518 35.92 3.81 3.03
CA VAL A 518 35.39 3.23 4.28
C VAL A 518 34.10 2.45 4.09
N ASN A 519 33.32 2.77 3.05
CA ASN A 519 32.07 2.13 2.70
C ASN A 519 32.27 1.26 1.44
N PRO A 520 32.26 -0.07 1.58
CA PRO A 520 32.49 -0.98 0.46
C PRO A 520 31.34 -0.96 -0.58
N PHE A 521 30.17 -0.41 -0.23
CA PHE A 521 29.01 -0.27 -1.12
C PHE A 521 28.88 1.13 -1.75
N ALA A 522 29.80 2.05 -1.45
CA ALA A 522 29.84 3.33 -2.13
C ALA A 522 30.20 3.12 -3.61
N LEU A 523 29.94 4.14 -4.43
CA LEU A 523 30.38 4.16 -5.82
C LEU A 523 31.84 3.73 -5.87
N GLY A 524 32.05 2.65 -6.62
CA GLY A 524 33.18 1.75 -6.84
C GLY A 524 34.08 1.42 -5.67
N GLY A 525 33.46 1.18 -4.53
CA GLY A 525 33.90 0.09 -3.67
C GLY A 525 33.68 -1.27 -4.34
N GLY A 526 34.26 -2.31 -3.73
CA GLY A 526 34.18 -3.71 -4.16
C GLY A 526 33.39 -4.59 -3.20
N GLY A 527 32.39 -4.02 -2.52
CA GLY A 527 31.64 -4.70 -1.46
C GLY A 527 30.70 -5.80 -1.94
N ILE A 528 30.56 -6.01 -3.24
CA ILE A 528 29.68 -7.02 -3.82
C ILE A 528 30.52 -7.92 -4.73
N GLU A 529 30.62 -9.19 -4.36
CA GLU A 529 31.10 -10.23 -5.25
C GLU A 529 29.91 -10.92 -5.90
N VAL A 530 29.94 -11.07 -7.22
CA VAL A 530 28.86 -11.69 -7.98
C VAL A 530 29.26 -13.13 -8.35
N GLY A 531 28.40 -14.08 -8.00
CA GLY A 531 28.52 -15.50 -8.27
C GLY A 531 27.76 -15.94 -9.52
N SER A 532 27.21 -17.16 -9.48
CA SER A 532 26.52 -17.75 -10.63
C SER A 532 25.09 -17.22 -10.76
N PRO A 533 24.61 -16.90 -11.98
CA PRO A 533 23.20 -16.58 -12.21
C PRO A 533 22.35 -17.86 -12.29
N ASP A 534 21.16 -17.83 -11.69
CA ASP A 534 20.09 -18.80 -11.92
C ASP A 534 19.04 -18.19 -12.85
N ARG A 535 18.99 -18.70 -14.08
CA ARG A 535 18.07 -18.23 -15.14
C ARG A 535 16.66 -18.79 -15.04
N THR A 536 16.46 -19.80 -14.21
CA THR A 536 15.11 -20.34 -13.97
C THR A 536 14.39 -19.49 -12.95
N LEU A 537 15.11 -18.97 -11.96
CA LEU A 537 14.55 -18.15 -10.89
C LEU A 537 14.76 -16.63 -11.07
N ASP A 538 15.52 -16.23 -12.10
CA ASP A 538 15.98 -14.85 -12.36
C ASP A 538 16.72 -14.23 -11.16
N THR A 539 17.65 -15.01 -10.59
CA THR A 539 18.45 -14.61 -9.41
C THR A 539 19.96 -14.65 -9.66
N LEU A 540 20.71 -13.98 -8.80
CA LEU A 540 22.16 -13.97 -8.73
C LEU A 540 22.60 -14.36 -7.32
N GLU A 541 23.48 -15.35 -7.23
CA GLU A 541 24.27 -15.56 -6.02
C GLU A 541 25.24 -14.39 -5.85
N ILE A 542 25.31 -13.80 -4.66
CA ILE A 542 26.27 -12.76 -4.34
C ILE A 542 26.90 -13.01 -2.97
N ALA A 543 28.02 -12.36 -2.71
CA ALA A 543 28.55 -12.21 -1.36
C ALA A 543 28.78 -10.72 -1.06
N LEU A 544 28.20 -10.26 0.06
CA LEU A 544 28.48 -8.94 0.60
C LEU A 544 29.80 -8.98 1.40
N VAL A 545 30.71 -8.06 1.12
CA VAL A 545 32.06 -7.97 1.70
C VAL A 545 32.23 -6.65 2.46
N LEU A 546 32.42 -6.75 3.77
CA LEU A 546 32.52 -5.62 4.69
C LEU A 546 33.95 -5.03 4.77
N GLY A 547 34.59 -4.75 3.63
CA GLY A 547 35.90 -4.09 3.56
C GLY A 547 37.12 -4.93 3.99
N GLU A 548 38.34 -4.40 3.74
CA GLU A 548 39.60 -5.08 4.10
C GLU A 548 39.77 -5.15 5.63
N GLY A 549 39.58 -6.34 6.20
CA GLY A 549 39.86 -6.62 7.62
C GLY A 549 38.63 -7.00 8.46
N ALA A 550 37.41 -6.89 7.94
CA ALA A 550 36.24 -7.51 8.56
C ALA A 550 36.13 -8.97 8.09
N GLU A 551 36.33 -9.92 9.00
CA GLU A 551 36.02 -11.32 8.73
C GLU A 551 34.49 -11.49 8.67
N GLY A 552 33.92 -11.27 7.49
CA GLY A 552 32.47 -11.41 7.28
C GLY A 552 32.12 -11.34 5.82
N ARG A 553 31.94 -12.51 5.20
CA ARG A 553 31.24 -12.65 3.91
C ARG A 553 29.82 -13.10 4.22
N ILE A 554 28.84 -12.39 3.66
CA ILE A 554 27.43 -12.73 3.82
C ILE A 554 26.95 -13.22 2.45
N PRO A 555 26.81 -14.54 2.26
CA PRO A 555 26.26 -15.09 1.03
C PRO A 555 24.77 -14.76 0.97
N LEU A 556 24.30 -14.26 -0.18
CA LEU A 556 22.90 -13.99 -0.45
C LEU A 556 22.54 -14.51 -1.84
N VAL A 557 21.28 -14.85 -2.03
CA VAL A 557 20.67 -15.01 -3.36
C VAL A 557 19.72 -13.85 -3.52
N VAL A 558 19.92 -13.04 -4.56
CA VAL A 558 19.13 -11.82 -4.78
C VAL A 558 18.61 -11.78 -6.21
N PRO A 559 17.52 -11.06 -6.50
CA PRO A 559 17.12 -10.82 -7.88
C PRO A 559 18.23 -10.11 -8.65
N GLY A 560 18.37 -10.44 -9.94
CA GLY A 560 19.19 -9.60 -10.80
C GLY A 560 19.52 -10.14 -12.17
N THR A 561 20.24 -9.32 -12.95
CA THR A 561 20.50 -9.56 -14.36
C THR A 561 21.99 -9.72 -14.63
N SER A 562 22.33 -10.64 -15.53
CA SER A 562 23.72 -10.93 -15.86
C SER A 562 24.26 -9.98 -16.92
N ILE A 563 25.58 -9.82 -16.97
CA ILE A 563 26.26 -9.03 -18.01
C ILE A 563 25.96 -9.54 -19.44
N GLU A 564 25.56 -10.81 -19.60
CA GLU A 564 25.18 -11.39 -20.89
C GLU A 564 23.84 -10.84 -21.40
N ASP A 565 22.99 -10.33 -20.50
CA ASP A 565 21.65 -9.80 -20.80
C ASP A 565 21.68 -8.32 -21.27
N ARG A 566 22.87 -7.81 -21.61
CA ARG A 566 23.17 -6.40 -21.98
C ARG A 566 22.90 -5.40 -20.85
N ALA A 567 22.94 -5.84 -19.61
CA ALA A 567 22.93 -4.94 -18.47
C ALA A 567 24.19 -4.05 -18.46
N GLY A 568 24.04 -2.76 -18.11
CA GLY A 568 25.13 -1.81 -18.08
C GLY A 568 24.70 -0.35 -18.00
N PHE A 569 25.69 0.55 -17.97
CA PHE A 569 25.46 1.98 -17.84
C PHE A 569 26.39 2.78 -18.75
N LEU A 570 25.97 3.99 -19.11
CA LEU A 570 26.83 4.91 -19.86
C LEU A 570 27.78 5.61 -18.89
N ARG A 571 29.09 5.57 -19.20
CA ARG A 571 30.13 6.27 -18.44
C ARG A 571 30.87 7.27 -19.34
N GLN A 572 31.08 8.48 -18.83
CA GLN A 572 31.89 9.48 -19.54
C GLN A 572 33.37 9.24 -19.30
N LEU A 573 34.13 8.98 -20.36
CA LEU A 573 35.57 8.84 -20.30
C LEU A 573 36.23 10.18 -20.64
N ARG A 574 36.96 10.74 -19.67
CA ARG A 574 37.80 11.95 -19.83
C ARG A 574 37.04 13.19 -20.34
N GLY A 575 35.75 13.30 -20.07
CA GLY A 575 34.93 14.46 -20.43
C GLY A 575 34.48 14.53 -21.90
N GLU A 576 34.91 13.61 -22.77
CA GLU A 576 34.72 13.77 -24.22
C GLU A 576 33.84 12.69 -24.87
N ARG A 577 33.75 11.49 -24.28
CA ARG A 577 33.00 10.36 -24.89
C ARG A 577 32.24 9.54 -23.85
N TRP A 578 30.99 9.21 -24.17
CA TRP A 578 30.20 8.24 -23.43
C TRP A 578 30.41 6.83 -24.01
N GLU A 579 30.78 5.89 -23.16
CA GLU A 579 30.91 4.47 -23.52
C GLU A 579 29.96 3.65 -22.65
N PHE A 580 29.30 2.67 -23.27
CA PHE A 580 28.52 1.68 -22.55
C PHE A 580 29.46 0.74 -21.80
N VAL A 581 29.24 0.62 -20.49
CA VAL A 581 30.00 -0.26 -19.61
C VAL A 581 29.09 -1.42 -19.19
N PRO A 582 29.34 -2.64 -19.70
CA PRO A 582 28.60 -3.82 -19.30
C PRO A 582 28.78 -4.10 -17.79
N ALA A 583 27.72 -4.53 -17.12
CA ALA A 583 27.70 -4.82 -15.68
C ALA A 583 26.65 -5.89 -15.35
N HIS A 584 26.79 -6.53 -14.19
CA HIS A 584 25.69 -7.26 -13.55
C HIS A 584 24.81 -6.26 -12.80
N GLU A 585 23.49 -6.43 -12.81
CA GLU A 585 22.60 -5.70 -11.91
C GLU A 585 22.29 -6.56 -10.71
N VAL A 586 22.67 -6.07 -9.53
CA VAL A 586 22.41 -6.70 -8.25
C VAL A 586 21.34 -5.88 -7.55
N PHE A 587 20.19 -6.49 -7.29
CA PHE A 587 19.07 -5.83 -6.62
C PHE A 587 19.15 -6.14 -5.12
N LEU A 588 19.64 -5.18 -4.34
CA LEU A 588 19.56 -5.25 -2.89
C LEU A 588 18.26 -4.60 -2.45
N LEU A 589 17.28 -5.47 -2.28
CA LEU A 589 16.00 -5.15 -1.69
C LEU A 589 16.11 -5.45 -0.19
N GLY A 590 15.49 -4.62 0.62
CA GLY A 590 15.44 -4.72 2.05
C GLY A 590 14.27 -3.88 2.50
N LYS A 591 13.84 -4.05 3.75
CA LYS A 591 12.76 -3.27 4.34
C LYS A 591 13.05 -1.79 4.25
N GLU A 592 14.32 -1.45 4.36
CA GLU A 592 14.80 -0.08 4.40
C GLU A 592 15.58 0.34 3.15
N THR A 593 15.83 -0.57 2.22
CA THR A 593 16.77 -0.36 1.11
C THR A 593 16.19 -0.91 -0.18
N LEU A 594 16.02 -0.05 -1.19
CA LEU A 594 15.75 -0.51 -2.55
C LEU A 594 16.84 0.05 -3.45
N GLN A 595 17.87 -0.76 -3.67
CA GLN A 595 19.04 -0.39 -4.46
C GLN A 595 19.29 -1.37 -5.60
N VAL A 596 19.69 -0.81 -6.73
CA VAL A 596 20.26 -1.55 -7.86
C VAL A 596 21.72 -1.16 -7.99
N PHE A 597 22.60 -2.14 -7.87
CA PHE A 597 24.02 -1.96 -8.07
C PHE A 597 24.40 -2.49 -9.45
N HIS A 598 25.00 -1.63 -10.28
CA HIS A 598 25.61 -2.08 -11.52
C HIS A 598 27.07 -2.44 -11.22
N VAL A 599 27.33 -3.73 -11.03
CA VAL A 599 28.61 -4.29 -10.61
C VAL A 599 29.41 -4.74 -11.83
N LEU A 600 30.64 -4.26 -11.96
CA LEU A 600 31.54 -4.62 -13.04
C LEU A 600 32.10 -6.04 -12.84
N ALA A 601 32.69 -6.62 -13.89
CA ALA A 601 33.27 -7.97 -13.85
C ALA A 601 34.39 -8.15 -12.79
N ASP A 602 34.97 -7.06 -12.28
CA ASP A 602 35.98 -7.07 -11.21
C ASP A 602 35.39 -6.89 -9.80
N GLY A 603 34.06 -6.87 -9.65
CA GLY A 603 33.35 -6.64 -8.38
C GLY A 603 33.18 -5.16 -8.01
N THR A 604 33.70 -4.23 -8.82
CA THR A 604 33.60 -2.80 -8.52
C THR A 604 32.20 -2.27 -8.84
N ILE A 605 31.63 -1.47 -7.94
CA ILE A 605 30.33 -0.81 -8.14
C ILE A 605 30.46 0.39 -9.09
N GLY A 606 29.91 0.29 -10.31
CA GLY A 606 30.02 1.36 -11.31
C GLY A 606 28.94 2.44 -11.21
N ARG A 607 27.72 2.02 -10.87
CA ARG A 607 26.53 2.87 -10.73
C ARG A 607 25.66 2.29 -9.62
N VAL A 608 25.02 3.18 -8.88
CA VAL A 608 24.00 2.83 -7.87
C VAL A 608 22.72 3.55 -8.24
N GLU A 609 21.63 2.81 -8.33
CA GLU A 609 20.29 3.36 -8.46
C GLU A 609 19.52 3.06 -7.18
N GLN A 610 18.76 4.04 -6.71
CA GLN A 610 17.90 3.90 -5.55
C GLN A 610 16.49 4.36 -5.92
N ARG A 611 15.54 3.42 -5.88
CA ARG A 611 14.13 3.68 -6.25
C ARG A 611 13.27 4.13 -5.07
N VAL A 612 13.75 3.95 -3.84
CA VAL A 612 13.13 4.52 -2.64
C VAL A 612 14.16 5.36 -1.94
N PHE A 613 14.06 6.68 -2.11
CA PHE A 613 15.13 7.58 -1.74
C PHE A 613 15.03 8.05 -0.28
N LYS A 614 16.12 7.88 0.49
CA LYS A 614 16.25 8.35 1.88
C LYS A 614 17.11 9.61 1.98
N GLY A 615 16.48 10.78 2.06
CA GLY A 615 17.17 12.04 2.38
C GLY A 615 16.82 13.20 1.44
N ARG A 616 17.78 14.07 1.13
CA ARG A 616 17.72 15.09 0.07
C ARG A 616 19.12 15.33 -0.54
N PRO A 617 19.50 14.71 -1.67
CA PRO A 617 20.81 14.86 -2.25
C PRO A 617 20.93 16.25 -2.83
N THR A 618 22.16 16.72 -2.94
CA THR A 618 22.44 18.04 -3.45
C THR A 618 22.85 17.93 -4.92
N LEU A 619 21.99 18.43 -5.82
CA LEU A 619 22.32 18.57 -7.23
C LEU A 619 23.35 19.68 -7.44
N CYS A 620 23.22 20.79 -6.71
CA CYS A 620 24.12 21.92 -6.80
C CYS A 620 24.51 22.40 -5.42
N THR A 621 25.82 22.41 -5.15
CA THR A 621 26.37 23.07 -3.97
C THR A 621 26.64 24.54 -4.30
N ASP A 622 25.95 25.44 -3.62
CA ASP A 622 26.29 26.86 -3.67
C ASP A 622 27.56 27.12 -2.82
N PRO A 623 28.68 27.56 -3.43
CA PRO A 623 29.91 27.84 -2.70
C PRO A 623 29.79 28.98 -1.68
N THR A 624 28.74 29.83 -1.79
CA THR A 624 28.44 30.91 -0.84
C THR A 624 27.54 30.50 0.33
N ARG A 625 27.14 29.22 0.41
CA ARG A 625 26.29 28.59 1.45
C ARG A 625 24.85 29.12 1.54
N ARG A 626 24.33 29.88 0.56
CA ARG A 626 23.03 30.53 0.71
C ARG A 626 21.84 29.66 0.30
N ALA A 627 21.96 28.79 -0.71
CA ALA A 627 20.92 27.78 -0.98
C ALA A 627 21.38 26.63 -1.92
N PRO A 628 21.71 25.43 -1.41
CA PRO A 628 21.95 24.27 -2.27
C PRO A 628 20.66 23.80 -2.97
N LEU A 629 20.75 23.41 -4.25
CA LEU A 629 19.64 22.72 -4.94
C LEU A 629 19.56 21.30 -4.41
N ARG A 630 18.50 20.99 -3.68
CA ARG A 630 18.23 19.68 -3.09
C ARG A 630 16.92 19.14 -3.59
N ILE A 631 16.90 17.86 -3.92
CA ILE A 631 15.70 17.17 -4.39
C ILE A 631 15.45 15.99 -3.47
N ALA A 632 14.25 15.90 -2.90
CA ALA A 632 13.77 14.74 -2.17
C ALA A 632 13.01 13.79 -3.11
N PHE A 633 12.71 12.60 -2.61
CA PHE A 633 11.74 11.72 -3.25
C PHE A 633 10.38 12.42 -3.27
N GLY A 634 9.66 12.36 -4.40
CA GLY A 634 8.35 13.00 -4.56
C GLY A 634 8.39 14.52 -4.77
N ASP A 635 9.55 15.17 -4.69
CA ASP A 635 9.65 16.60 -4.98
C ASP A 635 9.27 16.87 -6.45
N ASP A 636 8.51 17.96 -6.68
CA ASP A 636 8.39 18.52 -8.02
C ASP A 636 9.74 19.11 -8.41
N VAL A 637 10.47 18.36 -9.24
CA VAL A 637 11.84 18.70 -9.64
C VAL A 637 11.87 20.00 -10.43
N ARG A 638 10.88 20.21 -11.30
CA ARG A 638 10.79 21.40 -12.13
C ARG A 638 10.60 22.63 -11.26
N ARG A 639 9.63 22.59 -10.34
CA ARG A 639 9.36 23.66 -9.38
C ARG A 639 10.56 23.93 -8.48
N SER A 640 11.23 22.89 -8.00
CA SER A 640 12.43 23.01 -7.15
C SER A 640 13.58 23.71 -7.86
N VAL A 641 13.84 23.34 -9.12
CA VAL A 641 14.85 23.99 -9.96
C VAL A 641 14.47 25.43 -10.27
N GLU A 642 13.22 25.71 -10.63
CA GLU A 642 12.74 27.07 -10.90
C GLU A 642 12.86 27.98 -9.68
N ARG A 643 12.51 27.48 -8.49
CA ARG A 643 12.65 28.20 -7.23
C ARG A 643 14.11 28.48 -6.93
N TRP A 644 14.96 27.47 -7.02
CA TRP A 644 16.41 27.60 -6.81
C TRP A 644 17.01 28.63 -7.77
N ARG A 645 16.62 28.60 -9.04
CA ARG A 645 17.07 29.57 -10.07
C ARG A 645 16.72 31.01 -9.72
N ARG A 646 15.62 31.28 -9.00
CA ARG A 646 15.24 32.65 -8.61
C ARG A 646 16.12 33.23 -7.51
N ILE A 647 16.81 32.39 -6.73
CA ILE A 647 17.56 32.80 -5.53
C ILE A 647 19.08 32.70 -5.69
N VAL A 648 19.57 32.03 -6.75
CA VAL A 648 20.99 31.94 -7.08
C VAL A 648 21.35 32.80 -8.29
N GLY A 649 22.57 33.35 -8.30
CA GLY A 649 23.09 34.09 -9.46
C GLY A 649 23.67 33.18 -10.54
N ASP A 650 23.86 33.72 -11.76
CA ASP A 650 24.36 32.99 -12.94
C ASP A 650 25.68 32.22 -12.68
N ASP A 651 26.55 32.75 -11.82
CA ASP A 651 27.82 32.11 -11.45
C ASP A 651 27.62 30.75 -10.75
N THR A 652 26.54 30.60 -9.97
CA THR A 652 26.21 29.33 -9.32
C THR A 652 25.79 28.29 -10.36
N TYR A 653 25.13 28.72 -11.43
CA TYR A 653 24.72 27.87 -12.54
C TYR A 653 25.94 27.33 -13.31
N GLN A 654 26.95 28.17 -13.54
CA GLN A 654 28.20 27.74 -14.19
C GLN A 654 28.99 26.73 -13.35
N SER A 655 28.90 26.83 -12.02
CA SER A 655 29.52 25.87 -11.10
C SER A 655 28.74 24.57 -10.94
N CYS A 656 27.50 24.50 -11.44
CA CYS A 656 26.66 23.32 -11.35
C CYS A 656 26.26 22.83 -12.76
N GLU A 657 26.92 21.77 -13.22
CA GLU A 657 26.66 21.21 -14.54
C GLU A 657 25.33 20.40 -14.54
N LEU A 658 24.21 21.11 -14.71
CA LEU A 658 22.87 20.51 -14.78
C LEU A 658 22.46 20.14 -16.21
N VAL A 659 22.00 18.91 -16.39
CA VAL A 659 21.41 18.40 -17.64
C VAL A 659 19.93 18.08 -17.39
N PHE A 660 19.07 18.58 -18.26
CA PHE A 660 17.63 18.31 -18.23
C PHE A 660 17.26 17.43 -19.41
N ASN A 661 16.64 16.29 -19.13
CA ASN A 661 16.15 15.38 -20.15
C ASN A 661 14.63 15.44 -20.20
N TYR A 662 14.09 15.69 -21.39
CA TYR A 662 12.65 15.77 -21.64
C TYR A 662 12.19 14.62 -22.54
N SER A 663 10.87 14.40 -22.59
CA SER A 663 10.24 13.58 -23.64
C SER A 663 10.56 14.10 -25.03
N ASP A 664 10.36 13.27 -26.06
CA ASP A 664 10.66 13.62 -27.46
C ASP A 664 9.92 14.88 -27.94
N ASP A 665 8.74 15.15 -27.39
CA ASP A 665 7.94 16.35 -27.66
C ASP A 665 8.27 17.55 -26.74
N GLY A 666 9.20 17.36 -25.80
CA GLY A 666 9.66 18.38 -24.85
C GLY A 666 8.67 18.71 -23.73
N SER A 667 7.53 18.03 -23.63
CA SER A 667 6.45 18.42 -22.71
C SER A 667 6.67 17.91 -21.29
N VAL A 668 7.25 16.72 -21.14
CA VAL A 668 7.46 16.03 -19.86
C VAL A 668 8.94 16.07 -19.49
N LEU A 669 9.26 16.53 -18.28
CA LEU A 669 10.59 16.35 -17.72
C LEU A 669 10.73 14.86 -17.36
N ASN A 670 11.71 14.18 -17.94
CA ASN A 670 11.99 12.77 -17.69
C ASN A 670 13.08 12.60 -16.63
N SER A 671 14.08 13.49 -16.61
CA SER A 671 15.10 13.50 -15.55
C SER A 671 15.87 14.81 -15.47
N VAL A 672 16.47 15.07 -14.31
CA VAL A 672 17.52 16.10 -14.12
C VAL A 672 18.78 15.43 -13.61
N ALA A 673 19.94 15.80 -14.15
CA ALA A 673 21.24 15.30 -13.72
C ALA A 673 22.16 16.45 -13.33
N SER A 674 22.94 16.28 -12.26
CA SER A 674 24.13 17.06 -11.98
C SER A 674 25.34 16.21 -12.36
N LEU A 675 26.04 16.60 -13.42
CA LEU A 675 27.25 15.91 -13.86
C LEU A 675 28.39 16.14 -12.85
N THR A 676 28.44 17.33 -12.24
CA THR A 676 29.42 17.68 -11.21
C THR A 676 29.31 16.78 -9.98
N ASN A 677 28.09 16.55 -9.49
CA ASN A 677 27.85 15.69 -8.33
C ASN A 677 27.55 14.22 -8.70
N ARG A 678 27.64 13.89 -10.00
CA ARG A 678 27.40 12.57 -10.60
C ARG A 678 26.10 11.90 -10.10
N ILE A 679 25.03 12.68 -10.15
CA ILE A 679 23.72 12.31 -9.62
C ILE A 679 22.61 12.72 -10.58
N GLN A 680 21.60 11.88 -10.74
CA GLN A 680 20.45 12.09 -11.61
C GLN A 680 19.19 11.69 -10.88
N PHE A 681 18.14 12.47 -11.06
CA PHE A 681 16.80 12.10 -10.65
C PHE A 681 16.00 11.78 -11.89
N THR A 682 15.44 10.58 -11.95
CA THR A 682 14.36 10.26 -12.88
C THR A 682 13.06 10.78 -12.30
N THR A 683 12.20 11.27 -13.18
CA THR A 683 10.91 11.84 -12.81
C THR A 683 9.76 11.14 -13.50
N ILE A 684 8.66 10.97 -12.78
CA ILE A 684 7.37 10.55 -13.31
C ILE A 684 6.39 11.68 -13.02
N ALA A 685 5.70 12.18 -14.04
CA ALA A 685 4.83 13.36 -13.95
C ALA A 685 5.53 14.59 -13.30
N GLY A 686 6.85 14.75 -13.51
CA GLY A 686 7.65 15.84 -12.94
C GLY A 686 8.09 15.64 -11.49
N ARG A 687 7.68 14.54 -10.84
CA ARG A 687 8.05 14.17 -9.46
C ARG A 687 9.27 13.28 -9.45
N ALA A 688 10.24 13.53 -8.57
CA ALA A 688 11.41 12.67 -8.42
C ALA A 688 11.03 11.28 -7.89
N THR A 689 11.37 10.23 -8.64
CA THR A 689 11.02 8.84 -8.28
C THR A 689 12.23 7.95 -8.08
N THR A 690 13.33 8.24 -8.75
CA THR A 690 14.55 7.43 -8.64
C THR A 690 15.75 8.35 -8.60
N VAL A 691 16.72 8.06 -7.73
CA VAL A 691 18.04 8.68 -7.79
C VAL A 691 19.05 7.69 -8.35
N ALA A 692 19.84 8.12 -9.32
CA ALA A 692 20.97 7.39 -9.85
C ALA A 692 22.25 8.15 -9.52
N LEU A 693 23.26 7.42 -9.05
CA LEU A 693 24.59 7.88 -8.72
C LEU A 693 25.57 7.11 -9.61
N TRP A 694 26.57 7.77 -10.20
CA TRP A 694 27.53 7.09 -11.07
C TRP A 694 28.96 7.62 -10.93
N ARG A 695 29.91 6.89 -11.51
CA ARG A 695 31.32 7.26 -11.57
C ARG A 695 31.73 7.86 -12.91
#